data_AF-A0A6J8BZS3-F1
#
_entry.id   AF-A0A6J8BZS3-F1
#
_cell.length_a   1.000
_cell.length_b   1.000
_cell.length_c   1.000
_cell.angle_alpha   90.00
_cell.angle_beta   90.00
_cell.angle_gamma   90.00
#
_symmetry.space_group_name_H-M   'P 1'
#
loop_
_entity.id
_entity.type
_entity.pdbx_description
1 polymer ?
#
loop_
_entity_poly.entity_id
_entity_poly.type
_entity_poly.pdbx_seq_one_letter_code
_entity_poly.pdbx_strand_id
1 'polypeptide(L)'
;MNRQQQNGIGHRKSLKQNGHCEEPSWPSTDTWDDVIPLPKLSFKRSAWVIFTLAVICFANSYDGDFVFDDSEAVTGNKDLKPETPLLSLFHHDFWGRKLDSKTSHKSYRPLTVLTFRWSYSLAGGLYPMNFHIINIILHGIVSVLMLATFSLLMAGCEVRDGRPIFGCPRAALFSGVLFAVHPVHTESIAAVVGRADLLCALFFILSFLGYIKACLKDIDDESLYRPSSASILWLIVSMLLCAVSVMCKEQGITVIGIISAYDILIICKIDLLEIIGIKSQTETIKADEQEFVKPWKKCLLFRHIILLISGLIILTTRWRIMGSTTPTFQVFDNPHSFVNGSFFRALNYNYLYSINSWLLVNPWWLCFDWSMGCIPVIESLSDWRIVVVIVFWIILASLLFTSLNGILNQQKRNITMALAFLIIPFLPATNLFFRVGFVIAERALYLPTAGFCIIVVTGVSKLCQDKDKREIIRYCIYYLVLMFVIRSVHRSDQWRQEMPLFLSGAKVCSLNAKVHYNIAKLNGDKGNADIAIEKYRLAIELNEEYDQAMNNLGNILKEKGDLKEAEKLLLKAVNIRDDFAAAWMNLGIVQASLHKNNSAEKSYYTALKHRKRYPDCYYNLGNMYLEMGKNQLAIQAFRNATQQKPDHVNAWGNMVILLDNIGLTTEAEKVGKEALQYNSDPSLLFNLANVLGKQDKFKESEVVFLKAIQQSNKDSRMYANLGVLYHRWGKFEAAVKAYTTALQLDPSLDTTKDNLRMVHRKMEKAQRK
;
A
#
# COMPACT_ATOMS: atom_id res chain seq x y z
N MET A 1 9.79 -48.59 68.73
CA MET A 1 8.76 -47.95 69.56
C MET A 1 8.85 -46.44 69.41
N ASN A 2 7.75 -45.81 68.96
CA ASN A 2 7.22 -44.43 69.20
C ASN A 2 8.17 -43.21 69.22
N ARG A 3 7.98 -42.20 68.33
CA ARG A 3 7.14 -40.96 68.46
C ARG A 3 7.52 -40.11 69.69
N GLN A 4 7.71 -38.78 69.70
CA GLN A 4 7.15 -37.65 68.93
C GLN A 4 7.80 -36.30 69.39
N GLN A 5 7.84 -35.26 68.52
CA GLN A 5 7.70 -33.78 68.75
C GLN A 5 8.71 -33.04 69.70
N GLN A 6 9.10 -31.75 69.60
CA GLN A 6 8.70 -30.55 68.83
C GLN A 6 9.75 -29.41 69.01
N ASN A 7 9.87 -28.54 68.00
CA ASN A 7 10.17 -27.09 67.99
C ASN A 7 11.46 -26.46 68.60
N GLY A 8 12.08 -25.53 67.83
CA GLY A 8 12.78 -24.38 68.42
C GLY A 8 13.87 -23.66 67.59
N ILE A 9 13.47 -22.79 66.66
CA ILE A 9 14.10 -21.47 66.34
C ILE A 9 15.58 -21.45 65.88
N GLY A 10 15.80 -21.31 64.57
CA GLY A 10 17.11 -21.01 63.97
C GLY A 10 17.18 -19.59 63.38
N HIS A 11 18.14 -18.82 63.87
CA HIS A 11 18.43 -17.42 63.54
C HIS A 11 18.55 -17.09 62.03
N ARG A 12 17.88 -15.99 61.64
CA ARG A 12 18.28 -15.16 60.49
C ARG A 12 19.68 -14.58 60.73
N LYS A 13 20.64 -14.92 59.87
CA LYS A 13 21.84 -14.10 59.65
C LYS A 13 21.73 -13.43 58.28
N SER A 14 21.65 -12.10 58.31
CA SER A 14 21.83 -11.23 57.16
C SER A 14 23.30 -11.22 56.75
N LEU A 15 23.58 -11.42 55.47
CA LEU A 15 24.80 -10.93 54.85
C LEU A 15 24.40 -10.18 53.58
N LYS A 16 24.46 -8.85 53.68
CA LYS A 16 24.50 -7.92 52.56
C LYS A 16 25.96 -7.64 52.23
N GLN A 17 26.19 -7.43 50.94
CA GLN A 17 27.33 -6.77 50.28
C GLN A 17 28.59 -7.60 50.03
N ASN A 18 28.74 -8.02 48.78
CA ASN A 18 29.82 -7.51 47.92
C ASN A 18 29.29 -7.28 46.51
N GLY A 19 29.55 -6.08 45.98
CA GLY A 19 28.97 -5.53 44.76
C GLY A 19 29.81 -5.80 43.52
N HIS A 20 29.69 -7.01 42.97
CA HIS A 20 29.94 -7.25 41.56
C HIS A 20 28.69 -7.91 40.95
N CYS A 21 28.12 -7.26 39.94
CA CYS A 21 27.06 -7.83 39.11
C CYS A 21 27.65 -9.00 38.32
N GLU A 22 27.63 -10.21 38.89
CA GLU A 22 27.81 -11.42 38.11
C GLU A 22 26.56 -11.61 37.24
N GLU A 23 26.76 -11.50 35.92
CA GLU A 23 25.77 -11.89 34.92
C GLU A 23 25.42 -13.38 35.11
N PRO A 24 24.17 -13.79 34.87
CA PRO A 24 23.74 -15.17 35.08
C PRO A 24 24.60 -16.15 34.26
N SER A 25 25.25 -17.08 34.96
CA SER A 25 25.89 -18.25 34.37
C SER A 25 24.79 -19.22 33.92
N TRP A 26 24.45 -19.15 32.63
CA TRP A 26 23.64 -20.15 31.95
C TRP A 26 24.21 -21.54 32.24
N PRO A 27 23.39 -22.55 32.59
CA PRO A 27 23.87 -23.92 32.73
C PRO A 27 24.57 -24.34 31.43
N SER A 28 25.87 -24.57 31.54
CA SER A 28 26.80 -24.81 30.45
C SER A 28 26.67 -26.24 29.94
N THR A 29 25.61 -26.55 29.20
CA THR A 29 25.46 -27.88 28.57
C THR A 29 25.06 -27.86 27.10
N ASP A 30 24.81 -26.71 26.47
CA ASP A 30 24.45 -26.67 25.04
C ASP A 30 25.66 -26.35 24.14
N THR A 31 26.45 -27.39 23.90
CA THR A 31 27.61 -27.43 22.98
C THR A 31 27.32 -26.92 21.55
N TRP A 32 26.06 -26.75 21.17
CA TRP A 32 25.63 -26.39 19.81
C TRP A 32 25.53 -24.88 19.55
N ASP A 33 25.34 -24.03 20.57
CA ASP A 33 25.30 -22.57 20.39
C ASP A 33 26.72 -21.98 20.39
N ASP A 34 27.61 -22.56 21.20
CA ASP A 34 29.01 -22.13 21.35
C ASP A 34 29.82 -22.28 20.05
N VAL A 35 29.39 -23.13 19.12
CA VAL A 35 30.05 -23.28 17.81
C VAL A 35 29.74 -22.14 16.85
N ILE A 36 28.67 -21.36 17.08
CA ILE A 36 28.32 -20.23 16.23
C ILE A 36 29.37 -19.12 16.43
N PRO A 37 30.05 -18.66 15.36
CA PRO A 37 31.19 -17.75 15.46
C PRO A 37 30.76 -16.29 15.59
N LEU A 38 29.88 -15.99 16.56
CA LEU A 38 29.39 -14.65 16.87
C LEU A 38 29.70 -14.30 18.33
N PRO A 39 29.82 -13.01 18.68
CA PRO A 39 30.03 -12.60 20.06
C PRO A 39 28.83 -12.97 20.92
N LYS A 40 29.09 -13.41 22.16
CA LYS A 40 28.03 -13.56 23.18
C LYS A 40 27.72 -12.17 23.74
N LEU A 41 26.49 -11.72 23.58
CA LEU A 41 26.02 -10.41 24.01
C LEU A 41 24.86 -10.55 24.99
N SER A 42 24.73 -9.62 25.93
CA SER A 42 23.53 -9.55 26.77
C SER A 42 22.32 -9.13 25.94
N PHE A 43 21.12 -9.55 26.36
CA PHE A 43 19.87 -9.26 25.63
C PHE A 43 19.71 -7.76 25.31
N LYS A 44 20.05 -6.88 26.27
CA LYS A 44 19.97 -5.42 26.08
C LYS A 44 20.92 -4.93 24.97
N ARG A 45 22.15 -5.44 24.92
CA ARG A 45 23.12 -5.06 23.87
C ARG A 45 22.67 -5.60 22.52
N SER A 46 22.21 -6.84 22.47
CA SER A 46 21.66 -7.46 21.25
C SER A 46 20.44 -6.70 20.72
N ALA A 47 19.54 -6.25 21.60
CA ALA A 47 18.39 -5.44 21.23
C ALA A 47 18.80 -4.11 20.58
N TRP A 48 19.80 -3.42 21.15
CA TRP A 48 20.34 -2.19 20.55
C TRP A 48 20.95 -2.46 19.18
N VAL A 49 21.79 -3.49 19.03
CA VAL A 49 22.40 -3.86 17.75
C VAL A 49 21.33 -4.12 16.69
N ILE A 50 20.32 -4.92 17.02
CA ILE A 50 19.23 -5.28 16.10
C ILE A 50 18.40 -4.05 15.72
N PHE A 51 18.04 -3.21 16.69
CA PHE A 51 17.29 -1.98 16.42
C PHE A 51 18.07 -1.06 15.48
N THR A 52 19.37 -0.85 15.76
CA THR A 52 20.23 0.01 14.94
C THR A 52 20.40 -0.54 13.53
N LEU A 53 20.62 -1.85 13.37
CA LEU A 53 20.72 -2.48 12.04
C LEU A 53 19.42 -2.36 11.26
N ALA A 54 18.28 -2.61 11.90
CA ALA A 54 16.95 -2.44 11.30
C ALA A 54 16.75 -1.00 10.82
N VAL A 55 17.13 0.01 11.62
CA VAL A 55 17.01 1.42 11.21
C VAL A 55 17.96 1.75 10.06
N ILE A 56 19.24 1.36 10.13
CA ILE A 56 20.24 1.66 9.09
C ILE A 56 19.83 1.11 7.72
N CYS A 57 19.28 -0.10 7.66
CA CYS A 57 18.90 -0.75 6.40
C CYS A 57 17.85 0.03 5.60
N PHE A 58 16.99 0.79 6.28
CA PHE A 58 15.85 1.47 5.67
C PHE A 58 15.84 2.98 5.91
N ALA A 59 16.89 3.52 6.55
CA ALA A 59 16.98 4.93 6.92
C ALA A 59 16.86 5.86 5.70
N ASN A 60 17.36 5.44 4.53
CA ASN A 60 17.32 6.24 3.32
C ASN A 60 15.92 6.41 2.72
N SER A 61 14.91 5.61 3.11
CA SER A 61 13.53 5.82 2.63
C SER A 61 12.73 6.82 3.49
N TYR A 62 13.35 7.48 4.48
CA TYR A 62 12.65 8.37 5.40
C TYR A 62 12.00 9.59 4.74
N ASP A 63 12.54 10.05 3.60
CA ASP A 63 12.11 11.24 2.86
C ASP A 63 11.53 10.89 1.48
N GLY A 64 11.07 9.66 1.29
CA GLY A 64 10.35 9.24 0.10
C GLY A 64 9.00 9.96 -0.08
N ASP A 65 8.51 9.99 -1.30
CA ASP A 65 7.16 10.47 -1.66
C ASP A 65 6.10 9.39 -1.36
N PHE A 66 4.82 9.78 -1.39
CA PHE A 66 3.72 8.80 -1.42
C PHE A 66 3.64 8.12 -2.80
N VAL A 67 4.22 6.94 -2.92
CA VAL A 67 4.33 6.20 -4.19
C VAL A 67 3.32 5.06 -4.31
N PHE A 68 2.88 4.77 -5.54
CA PHE A 68 2.08 3.58 -5.86
C PHE A 68 0.79 3.47 -5.01
N ASP A 69 0.67 2.45 -4.15
CA ASP A 69 -0.51 2.22 -3.31
C ASP A 69 -0.70 3.32 -2.26
N ASP A 70 0.36 4.06 -1.89
CA ASP A 70 0.28 5.17 -0.92
C ASP A 70 -0.59 6.31 -1.46
N SER A 71 -0.58 6.54 -2.78
CA SER A 71 -1.38 7.60 -3.40
C SER A 71 -2.87 7.38 -3.14
N GLU A 72 -3.37 6.15 -3.28
CA GLU A 72 -4.79 5.85 -3.03
C GLU A 72 -5.10 5.69 -1.54
N ALA A 73 -4.29 4.92 -0.79
CA ALA A 73 -4.61 4.57 0.59
C ALA A 73 -4.38 5.71 1.59
N VAL A 74 -3.50 6.67 1.24
CA VAL A 74 -3.13 7.80 2.09
C VAL A 74 -3.62 9.11 1.46
N THR A 75 -3.12 9.49 0.28
CA THR A 75 -3.41 10.84 -0.26
C THR A 75 -4.85 11.01 -0.73
N GLY A 76 -5.41 9.99 -1.38
CA GLY A 76 -6.80 9.95 -1.86
C GLY A 76 -7.82 9.61 -0.76
N ASN A 77 -7.35 9.12 0.39
CA ASN A 77 -8.21 8.61 1.43
C ASN A 77 -8.73 9.73 2.35
N LYS A 78 -10.05 9.94 2.31
CA LYS A 78 -10.72 10.99 3.08
C LYS A 78 -10.76 10.71 4.58
N ASP A 79 -10.60 9.46 5.00
CA ASP A 79 -10.69 9.05 6.41
C ASP A 79 -9.56 9.62 7.28
N LEU A 80 -8.46 10.03 6.64
CA LEU A 80 -7.33 10.67 7.31
C LEU A 80 -7.64 12.11 7.72
N LYS A 81 -8.65 12.74 7.10
CA LYS A 81 -8.95 14.15 7.34
C LYS A 81 -9.85 14.33 8.57
N PRO A 82 -9.70 15.43 9.33
CA PRO A 82 -10.46 15.64 10.56
C PRO A 82 -11.97 15.75 10.34
N GLU A 83 -12.42 16.13 9.14
CA GLU A 83 -13.85 16.29 8.82
C GLU A 83 -14.60 14.95 8.78
N THR A 84 -13.89 13.83 8.60
CA THR A 84 -14.52 12.51 8.61
C THR A 84 -14.61 12.00 10.06
N PRO A 85 -15.78 11.56 10.57
CA PRO A 85 -15.88 11.05 11.94
C PRO A 85 -14.99 9.84 12.22
N LEU A 86 -14.44 9.71 13.44
CA LEU A 86 -13.58 8.58 13.81
C LEU A 86 -14.28 7.22 13.71
N LEU A 87 -15.58 7.16 13.98
CA LEU A 87 -16.34 5.92 13.90
C LEU A 87 -16.50 5.43 12.44
N SER A 88 -16.41 6.33 11.45
CA SER A 88 -16.51 5.98 10.03
C SER A 88 -15.40 5.01 9.58
N LEU A 89 -14.23 5.04 10.23
CA LEU A 89 -13.12 4.12 9.94
C LEU A 89 -13.52 2.65 10.10
N PHE A 90 -14.50 2.34 10.97
CA PHE A 90 -14.99 0.98 11.18
C PHE A 90 -16.02 0.53 10.14
N HIS A 91 -16.46 1.44 9.26
CA HIS A 91 -17.42 1.17 8.19
C HIS A 91 -16.81 1.31 6.79
N HIS A 92 -15.55 1.74 6.70
CA HIS A 92 -14.82 1.88 5.45
C HIS A 92 -13.75 0.79 5.32
N ASP A 93 -13.35 0.52 4.07
CA ASP A 93 -12.19 -0.29 3.78
C ASP A 93 -10.89 0.54 3.90
N PHE A 94 -9.76 -0.15 3.77
CA PHE A 94 -8.41 0.42 3.84
C PHE A 94 -8.17 1.62 2.92
N TRP A 95 -8.95 1.74 1.84
CA TRP A 95 -8.82 2.79 0.81
C TRP A 95 -9.81 3.96 1.03
N GLY A 96 -10.58 3.94 2.13
CA GLY A 96 -11.55 4.98 2.45
C GLY A 96 -12.89 4.85 1.72
N ARG A 97 -13.20 3.67 1.17
CA ARG A 97 -14.51 3.40 0.54
C ARG A 97 -15.42 2.68 1.53
N LYS A 98 -16.71 3.00 1.53
CA LYS A 98 -17.68 2.29 2.38
C LYS A 98 -17.69 0.80 2.08
N LEU A 99 -17.68 -0.03 3.12
CA LEU A 99 -17.64 -1.48 3.00
C LEU A 99 -18.84 -2.06 2.28
N ASP A 100 -20.01 -1.43 2.31
CA ASP A 100 -21.22 -1.87 1.61
C ASP A 100 -21.20 -1.57 0.09
N SER A 101 -20.29 -0.71 -0.36
CA SER A 101 -20.16 -0.31 -1.76
C SER A 101 -19.66 -1.46 -2.64
N LYS A 102 -20.19 -1.55 -3.87
CA LYS A 102 -19.69 -2.47 -4.91
C LYS A 102 -18.26 -2.19 -5.35
N THR A 103 -17.80 -0.95 -5.13
CA THR A 103 -16.44 -0.51 -5.48
C THR A 103 -15.43 -0.72 -4.34
N SER A 104 -15.88 -1.25 -3.20
CA SER A 104 -15.00 -1.56 -2.07
C SER A 104 -14.19 -2.83 -2.35
N HIS A 105 -12.91 -2.80 -1.95
CA HIS A 105 -12.05 -3.98 -1.98
C HIS A 105 -12.26 -4.92 -0.78
N LYS A 106 -13.15 -4.53 0.15
CA LYS A 106 -13.43 -5.24 1.42
C LYS A 106 -12.19 -5.43 2.32
N SER A 107 -11.11 -4.72 2.05
CA SER A 107 -9.88 -4.76 2.83
C SER A 107 -10.07 -4.04 4.18
N TYR A 108 -10.58 -4.75 5.18
CA TYR A 108 -10.91 -4.17 6.48
C TYR A 108 -9.67 -4.02 7.39
N ARG A 109 -9.17 -2.79 7.55
CA ARG A 109 -7.95 -2.47 8.34
C ARG A 109 -8.07 -1.15 9.13
N PRO A 110 -9.12 -0.99 9.96
CA PRO A 110 -9.46 0.30 10.57
C PRO A 110 -8.35 0.87 11.48
N LEU A 111 -7.62 0.01 12.20
CA LEU A 111 -6.56 0.49 13.10
C LEU A 111 -5.32 0.96 12.33
N THR A 112 -5.04 0.39 11.17
CA THR A 112 -3.98 0.89 10.30
C THR A 112 -4.32 2.29 9.78
N VAL A 113 -5.55 2.48 9.27
CA VAL A 113 -6.04 3.79 8.81
C VAL A 113 -6.05 4.81 9.95
N LEU A 114 -6.41 4.39 11.17
CA LEU A 114 -6.34 5.25 12.37
C LEU A 114 -4.91 5.77 12.60
N THR A 115 -3.88 4.93 12.45
CA THR A 115 -2.49 5.40 12.58
C THR A 115 -2.07 6.35 11.45
N PHE A 116 -2.60 6.20 10.23
CA PHE A 116 -2.39 7.19 9.16
C PHE A 116 -3.02 8.52 9.50
N ARG A 117 -4.24 8.51 10.05
CA ARG A 117 -4.92 9.72 10.53
C ARG A 117 -4.16 10.40 11.66
N TRP A 118 -3.61 9.65 12.61
CA TRP A 118 -2.74 10.22 13.65
C TRP A 118 -1.46 10.81 13.06
N SER A 119 -0.86 10.15 12.07
CA SER A 119 0.34 10.68 11.39
C SER A 119 0.02 11.98 10.66
N TYR A 120 -1.12 12.05 9.96
CA TYR A 120 -1.62 13.27 9.33
C TYR A 120 -1.80 14.40 10.36
N SER A 121 -2.43 14.10 11.49
CA SER A 121 -2.68 15.08 12.55
C SER A 121 -1.39 15.57 13.21
N LEU A 122 -0.43 14.68 13.48
CA LEU A 122 0.86 15.02 14.09
C LEU A 122 1.72 15.85 13.15
N ALA A 123 1.66 15.55 11.84
CA ALA A 123 2.39 16.28 10.82
C ALA A 123 1.74 17.63 10.46
N GLY A 124 0.47 17.84 10.82
CA GLY A 124 -0.32 18.98 10.36
C GLY A 124 -0.74 18.88 8.88
N GLY A 125 -0.74 17.69 8.28
CA GLY A 125 -1.08 17.48 6.88
C GLY A 125 -0.47 16.21 6.26
N LEU A 126 -0.51 16.14 4.92
CA LEU A 126 0.11 15.08 4.13
C LEU A 126 1.60 15.36 3.91
N TYR A 127 2.41 15.12 4.93
CA TYR A 127 3.87 15.20 4.84
C TYR A 127 4.48 13.79 4.91
N PRO A 128 5.00 13.24 3.80
CA PRO A 128 5.45 11.84 3.71
C PRO A 128 6.44 11.43 4.80
N MET A 129 7.38 12.32 5.14
CA MET A 129 8.49 12.01 6.04
C MET A 129 8.06 11.40 7.38
N ASN A 130 7.05 11.97 8.03
CA ASN A 130 6.54 11.47 9.30
C ASN A 130 5.92 10.07 9.17
N PHE A 131 5.34 9.75 8.02
CA PHE A 131 4.75 8.45 7.77
C PHE A 131 5.83 7.37 7.62
N HIS A 132 6.89 7.65 6.86
CA HIS A 132 8.00 6.72 6.65
C HIS A 132 8.82 6.49 7.93
N ILE A 133 9.12 7.54 8.70
CA ILE A 133 9.85 7.43 9.98
C ILE A 133 9.14 6.47 10.95
N ILE A 134 7.81 6.56 11.05
CA ILE A 134 7.02 5.66 11.90
C ILE A 134 7.19 4.20 11.47
N ASN A 135 7.20 3.90 10.17
CA ASN A 135 7.39 2.53 9.68
C ASN A 135 8.80 2.02 10.01
N ILE A 136 9.84 2.83 9.81
CA ILE A 136 11.23 2.46 10.14
C ILE A 136 11.37 2.15 11.64
N ILE A 137 10.80 2.99 12.51
CA ILE A 137 10.81 2.77 13.96
C ILE A 137 10.01 1.52 14.34
N LEU A 138 8.83 1.31 13.75
CA LEU A 138 8.01 0.13 13.98
C LEU A 138 8.76 -1.16 13.61
N HIS A 139 9.48 -1.18 12.49
CA HIS A 139 10.31 -2.33 12.11
C HIS A 139 11.44 -2.59 13.11
N GLY A 140 12.11 -1.53 13.61
CA GLY A 140 13.09 -1.65 14.69
C GLY A 140 12.49 -2.28 15.96
N ILE A 141 11.30 -1.82 16.38
CA ILE A 141 10.59 -2.38 17.55
C ILE A 141 10.21 -3.84 17.32
N VAL A 142 9.64 -4.16 16.15
CA VAL A 142 9.24 -5.53 15.78
C VAL A 142 10.46 -6.46 15.75
N SER A 143 11.60 -6.00 15.25
CA SER A 143 12.85 -6.77 15.22
C SER A 143 13.38 -7.08 16.63
N VAL A 144 13.28 -6.13 17.56
CA VAL A 144 13.63 -6.36 18.98
C VAL A 144 12.65 -7.32 19.65
N LEU A 145 11.36 -7.21 19.37
CA LEU A 145 10.37 -8.18 19.87
C LEU A 145 10.59 -9.57 19.27
N MET A 146 11.03 -9.65 18.02
CA MET A 146 11.39 -10.91 17.38
C MET A 146 12.64 -11.53 18.01
N LEU A 147 13.63 -10.73 18.44
CA LEU A 147 14.74 -11.23 19.26
C LEU A 147 14.24 -11.90 20.54
N ALA A 148 13.24 -11.32 21.23
CA ALA A 148 12.63 -11.95 22.40
C ALA A 148 11.98 -13.29 22.04
N THR A 149 11.25 -13.36 20.92
CA THR A 149 10.66 -14.60 20.40
C THR A 149 11.73 -15.65 20.09
N PHE A 150 12.82 -15.29 19.40
CA PHE A 150 13.91 -16.21 19.10
C PHE A 150 14.63 -16.70 20.36
N SER A 151 14.85 -15.81 21.35
CA SER A 151 15.39 -16.21 22.64
C SER A 151 14.50 -17.25 23.33
N LEU A 152 13.18 -17.03 23.34
CA LEU A 152 12.24 -17.97 23.97
C LEU A 152 12.25 -19.34 23.29
N LEU A 153 12.29 -19.36 21.96
CA LEU A 153 12.32 -20.60 21.20
C LEU A 153 13.62 -21.37 21.43
N MET A 154 14.76 -20.68 21.46
CA MET A 154 16.08 -21.33 21.48
C MET A 154 16.65 -21.59 22.86
N ALA A 155 16.41 -20.70 23.84
CA ALA A 155 16.94 -20.80 25.20
C ALA A 155 15.86 -21.07 26.27
N GLY A 156 14.58 -21.03 25.91
CA GLY A 156 13.48 -21.16 26.87
C GLY A 156 13.19 -19.86 27.62
N CYS A 157 12.33 -19.97 28.65
CA CYS A 157 11.89 -18.84 29.48
C CYS A 157 12.24 -19.13 30.94
N GLU A 158 13.17 -18.37 31.52
CA GLU A 158 13.41 -18.36 32.96
C GLU A 158 12.61 -17.22 33.59
N VAL A 159 12.03 -17.45 34.77
CA VAL A 159 11.29 -16.41 35.51
C VAL A 159 12.02 -16.15 36.81
N ARG A 160 12.43 -14.90 37.02
CA ARG A 160 13.05 -14.44 38.27
C ARG A 160 12.23 -13.30 38.84
N ASP A 161 11.87 -13.39 40.11
CA ASP A 161 11.03 -12.40 40.80
C ASP A 161 9.71 -12.10 40.08
N GLY A 162 9.09 -13.13 39.48
CA GLY A 162 7.83 -13.01 38.73
C GLY A 162 7.97 -12.30 37.37
N ARG A 163 9.19 -12.05 36.89
CA ARG A 163 9.46 -11.46 35.57
C ARG A 163 10.21 -12.45 34.67
N PRO A 164 9.79 -12.60 33.40
CA PRO A 164 10.55 -13.39 32.44
C PRO A 164 11.89 -12.71 32.15
N ILE A 165 12.98 -13.44 32.28
CA ILE A 165 14.31 -13.03 31.84
C ILE A 165 14.58 -13.71 30.50
N PHE A 166 14.94 -12.91 29.50
CA PHE A 166 15.32 -13.41 28.19
C PHE A 166 16.83 -13.63 28.14
N GLY A 167 17.22 -14.84 27.74
CA GLY A 167 18.58 -15.10 27.29
C GLY A 167 18.89 -14.45 25.96
N CYS A 168 20.14 -14.58 25.53
CA CYS A 168 20.49 -14.23 24.16
C CYS A 168 21.55 -15.22 23.66
N PRO A 169 21.14 -16.47 23.33
CA PRO A 169 22.05 -17.39 22.66
C PRO A 169 22.48 -16.77 21.34
N ARG A 170 23.68 -17.14 20.87
CA ARG A 170 24.25 -16.63 19.61
C ARG A 170 23.32 -16.92 18.44
N ALA A 171 22.63 -18.05 18.46
CA ALA A 171 21.62 -18.42 17.48
C ALA A 171 20.43 -17.43 17.44
N ALA A 172 19.95 -16.95 18.60
CA ALA A 172 18.86 -15.99 18.66
C ALA A 172 19.31 -14.61 18.18
N LEU A 173 20.52 -14.17 18.58
CA LEU A 173 21.13 -12.96 18.05
C LEU A 173 21.25 -13.04 16.52
N PHE A 174 21.76 -14.14 15.98
CA PHE A 174 21.95 -14.28 14.54
C PHE A 174 20.62 -14.28 13.79
N SER A 175 19.61 -14.98 14.31
CA SER A 175 18.25 -15.01 13.73
C SER A 175 17.63 -13.61 13.73
N GLY A 176 17.83 -12.85 14.82
CA GLY A 176 17.40 -11.47 14.96
C GLY A 176 18.10 -10.51 13.99
N VAL A 177 19.42 -10.67 13.79
CA VAL A 177 20.17 -9.89 12.80
C VAL A 177 19.67 -10.19 11.38
N LEU A 178 19.55 -11.47 11.01
CA LEU A 178 19.06 -11.86 9.68
C LEU A 178 17.66 -11.32 9.39
N PHE A 179 16.76 -11.39 10.38
CA PHE A 179 15.41 -10.83 10.26
C PHE A 179 15.46 -9.30 10.08
N ALA A 180 16.21 -8.59 10.91
CA ALA A 180 16.28 -7.12 10.87
C ALA A 180 16.83 -6.55 9.56
N VAL A 181 17.72 -7.27 8.88
CA VAL A 181 18.38 -6.78 7.65
C VAL A 181 17.77 -7.36 6.36
N HIS A 182 16.76 -8.22 6.46
CA HIS A 182 16.29 -9.01 5.31
C HIS A 182 15.64 -8.12 4.22
N PRO A 183 16.11 -8.17 2.95
CA PRO A 183 15.60 -7.27 1.91
C PRO A 183 14.13 -7.46 1.54
N VAL A 184 13.57 -8.65 1.76
CA VAL A 184 12.12 -8.93 1.54
C VAL A 184 11.21 -8.04 2.38
N HIS A 185 11.72 -7.42 3.46
CA HIS A 185 10.93 -6.52 4.30
C HIS A 185 10.75 -5.13 3.69
N THR A 186 11.44 -4.82 2.59
CA THR A 186 11.48 -3.45 2.08
C THR A 186 10.11 -2.92 1.72
N GLU A 187 9.24 -3.69 1.04
CA GLU A 187 7.87 -3.26 0.75
C GLU A 187 7.10 -2.89 2.03
N SER A 188 7.19 -3.73 3.08
CA SER A 188 6.50 -3.49 4.36
C SER A 188 7.01 -2.26 5.13
N ILE A 189 8.23 -1.78 4.83
CA ILE A 189 8.88 -0.71 5.58
C ILE A 189 8.90 0.60 4.79
N ALA A 190 9.37 0.56 3.55
CA ALA A 190 9.55 1.73 2.71
C ALA A 190 8.23 2.28 2.18
N ALA A 191 7.27 1.42 1.81
CA ALA A 191 5.92 1.86 1.46
C ALA A 191 5.14 2.26 2.72
N VAL A 192 4.42 3.39 2.70
CA VAL A 192 3.63 3.83 3.86
C VAL A 192 2.53 2.81 4.17
N VAL A 193 1.87 2.26 3.15
CA VAL A 193 0.86 1.20 3.28
C VAL A 193 1.37 -0.07 3.97
N GLY A 194 2.68 -0.33 3.93
CA GLY A 194 3.34 -1.43 4.61
C GLY A 194 3.19 -1.40 6.14
N ARG A 195 2.75 -0.26 6.70
CA ARG A 195 2.39 -0.13 8.11
C ARG A 195 1.37 -1.17 8.58
N ALA A 196 0.50 -1.64 7.69
CA ALA A 196 -0.42 -2.73 7.98
C ALA A 196 0.32 -4.00 8.45
N ASP A 197 1.44 -4.32 7.80
CA ASP A 197 2.27 -5.49 8.11
C ASP A 197 2.99 -5.33 9.44
N LEU A 198 3.58 -4.14 9.66
CA LEU A 198 4.35 -3.83 10.85
C LEU A 198 3.48 -3.82 12.11
N LEU A 199 2.29 -3.20 12.05
CA LEU A 199 1.34 -3.21 13.15
C LEU A 199 0.76 -4.61 13.38
N CYS A 200 0.44 -5.33 12.31
CA CYS A 200 0.01 -6.73 12.40
C CYS A 200 1.07 -7.55 13.13
N ALA A 201 2.34 -7.48 12.72
CA ALA A 201 3.45 -8.20 13.33
C ALA A 201 3.70 -7.79 14.79
N LEU A 202 3.61 -6.49 15.11
CA LEU A 202 3.73 -5.99 16.48
C LEU A 202 2.71 -6.65 17.40
N PHE A 203 1.43 -6.57 17.07
CA PHE A 203 0.36 -7.14 17.90
C PHE A 203 0.31 -8.66 17.85
N PHE A 204 0.76 -9.27 16.75
CA PHE A 204 0.95 -10.71 16.62
C PHE A 204 1.97 -11.21 17.65
N ILE A 205 3.15 -10.58 17.73
CA ILE A 205 4.19 -11.00 18.66
C ILE A 205 3.76 -10.69 20.11
N LEU A 206 3.12 -9.55 20.37
CA LEU A 206 2.59 -9.24 21.69
C LEU A 206 1.51 -10.23 22.15
N SER A 207 0.63 -10.68 21.24
CA SER A 207 -0.36 -11.73 21.51
C SER A 207 0.32 -13.05 21.87
N PHE A 208 1.33 -13.45 21.11
CA PHE A 208 2.14 -14.63 21.39
C PHE A 208 2.85 -14.57 22.75
N LEU A 209 3.53 -13.46 23.05
CA LEU A 209 4.20 -13.25 24.35
C LEU A 209 3.21 -13.17 25.51
N GLY A 210 2.03 -12.57 25.30
CA GLY A 210 0.94 -12.53 26.26
C GLY A 210 0.40 -13.93 26.58
N TYR A 211 0.30 -14.80 25.56
CA TYR A 211 -0.07 -16.19 25.76
C TYR A 211 0.96 -16.95 26.59
N ILE A 212 2.25 -16.77 26.31
CA ILE A 212 3.32 -17.37 27.10
C ILE A 212 3.17 -16.97 28.57
N LYS A 213 2.97 -15.68 28.86
CA LYS A 213 2.70 -15.22 30.24
C LYS A 213 1.47 -15.87 30.87
N ALA A 214 0.47 -16.24 30.08
CA ALA A 214 -0.68 -16.96 30.60
C ALA A 214 -0.33 -18.36 31.12
N CYS A 215 0.67 -19.01 30.52
CA CYS A 215 1.17 -20.32 30.93
C CYS A 215 2.12 -20.26 32.15
N LEU A 216 2.62 -19.08 32.52
CA LEU A 216 3.60 -18.87 33.61
C LEU A 216 2.96 -18.65 35.00
N LYS A 217 1.67 -18.95 35.20
CA LYS A 217 0.93 -18.58 36.43
C LYS A 217 1.42 -19.31 37.69
N ASP A 218 1.85 -20.57 37.58
CA ASP A 218 2.16 -21.46 38.71
C ASP A 218 3.62 -21.94 38.67
N ILE A 219 4.60 -21.03 38.60
CA ILE A 219 6.02 -21.42 38.55
C ILE A 219 6.54 -21.72 39.96
N ASP A 220 6.60 -23.01 40.29
CA ASP A 220 7.71 -23.57 41.07
C ASP A 220 8.73 -24.07 40.03
N ASP A 221 10.04 -23.96 40.27
CA ASP A 221 11.11 -24.11 39.25
C ASP A 221 11.06 -25.40 38.35
N GLU A 222 10.27 -26.43 38.70
CA GLU A 222 10.04 -27.63 37.87
C GLU A 222 8.76 -27.60 36.98
N SER A 223 7.86 -26.63 37.13
CA SER A 223 6.50 -26.63 36.57
C SER A 223 6.31 -25.90 35.23
N LEU A 224 7.38 -25.35 34.63
CA LEU A 224 7.29 -24.62 33.36
C LEU A 224 6.74 -25.50 32.22
N TYR A 225 7.03 -26.79 32.28
CA TYR A 225 6.55 -27.77 31.32
C TYR A 225 5.25 -28.39 31.79
N ARG A 226 4.26 -28.47 30.88
CA ARG A 226 2.92 -29.05 31.16
C ARG A 226 2.19 -28.33 32.33
N PRO A 227 1.85 -27.04 32.17
CA PRO A 227 1.21 -26.26 33.23
C PRO A 227 -0.19 -26.81 33.55
N SER A 228 -0.48 -26.91 34.85
CA SER A 228 -1.76 -27.42 35.37
C SER A 228 -2.84 -26.34 35.49
N SER A 229 -2.47 -25.05 35.46
CA SER A 229 -3.39 -23.93 35.36
C SER A 229 -2.88 -22.86 34.39
N ALA A 230 -3.73 -21.90 34.05
CA ALA A 230 -3.39 -20.77 33.19
C ALA A 230 -3.99 -19.47 33.74
N SER A 231 -3.34 -18.34 33.47
CA SER A 231 -3.88 -17.02 33.78
C SER A 231 -4.92 -16.61 32.75
N ILE A 232 -6.20 -16.62 33.19
CA ILE A 232 -7.34 -16.18 32.38
C ILE A 232 -7.16 -14.75 31.90
N LEU A 233 -6.63 -13.86 32.76
CA LEU A 233 -6.36 -12.46 32.40
C LEU A 233 -5.42 -12.38 31.19
N TRP A 234 -4.29 -13.09 31.24
CA TRP A 234 -3.31 -13.06 30.14
C TRP A 234 -3.80 -13.79 28.88
N LEU A 235 -4.66 -14.82 29.02
CA LEU A 235 -5.35 -15.42 27.88
C LEU A 235 -6.27 -14.40 27.19
N ILE A 236 -7.08 -13.65 27.96
CA ILE A 236 -7.95 -12.60 27.41
C ILE A 236 -7.11 -11.50 26.75
N VAL A 237 -6.05 -11.03 27.41
CA VAL A 237 -5.14 -10.02 26.83
C VAL A 237 -4.52 -10.52 25.53
N SER A 238 -4.06 -11.78 25.47
CA SER A 238 -3.53 -12.38 24.25
C SER A 238 -4.55 -12.40 23.11
N MET A 239 -5.81 -12.79 23.38
CA MET A 239 -6.86 -12.84 22.36
C MET A 239 -7.32 -11.44 21.92
N LEU A 240 -7.34 -10.45 22.81
CA LEU A 240 -7.58 -9.05 22.45
C LEU A 240 -6.47 -8.52 21.54
N LEU A 241 -5.20 -8.80 21.85
CA LEU A 241 -4.06 -8.43 20.99
C LEU A 241 -4.13 -9.14 19.62
N CYS A 242 -4.60 -10.39 19.57
CA CYS A 242 -4.88 -11.09 18.31
C CYS A 242 -5.97 -10.36 17.51
N ALA A 243 -7.06 -9.94 18.15
CA ALA A 243 -8.12 -9.18 17.48
C ALA A 243 -7.59 -7.84 16.94
N VAL A 244 -6.77 -7.13 17.73
CA VAL A 244 -6.10 -5.89 17.29
C VAL A 244 -5.18 -6.14 16.10
N SER A 245 -4.39 -7.21 16.11
CA SER A 245 -3.54 -7.63 14.99
C SER A 245 -4.37 -7.86 13.72
N VAL A 246 -5.52 -8.57 13.83
CA VAL A 246 -6.47 -8.78 12.73
C VAL A 246 -7.06 -7.47 12.20
N MET A 247 -7.34 -6.51 13.07
CA MET A 247 -7.84 -5.19 12.67
C MET A 247 -6.77 -4.31 12.01
N CYS A 248 -5.49 -4.65 12.13
CA CYS A 248 -4.40 -4.05 11.36
C CYS A 248 -4.22 -4.74 10.01
N LYS A 249 -4.25 -6.09 10.00
CA LYS A 249 -4.21 -6.92 8.79
C LYS A 249 -4.76 -8.33 9.06
N GLU A 250 -5.48 -8.88 8.08
CA GLU A 250 -6.10 -10.21 8.14
C GLU A 250 -5.16 -11.36 8.54
N GLN A 251 -3.87 -11.28 8.19
CA GLN A 251 -2.87 -12.28 8.54
C GLN A 251 -2.68 -12.45 10.06
N GLY A 252 -3.08 -11.46 10.87
CA GLY A 252 -2.97 -11.50 12.33
C GLY A 252 -3.61 -12.72 12.99
N ILE A 253 -4.65 -13.29 12.38
CA ILE A 253 -5.36 -14.47 12.92
C ILE A 253 -4.46 -15.70 13.04
N THR A 254 -3.41 -15.76 12.21
CA THR A 254 -2.48 -16.90 12.15
C THR A 254 -1.67 -17.05 13.44
N VAL A 255 -1.66 -16.04 14.33
CA VAL A 255 -1.02 -16.13 15.66
C VAL A 255 -1.60 -17.26 16.51
N ILE A 256 -2.90 -17.55 16.36
CA ILE A 256 -3.56 -18.64 17.08
C ILE A 256 -2.92 -20.00 16.71
N GLY A 257 -2.58 -20.18 15.43
CA GLY A 257 -1.89 -21.38 14.97
C GLY A 257 -0.46 -21.49 15.51
N ILE A 258 0.29 -20.38 15.54
CA ILE A 258 1.64 -20.33 16.14
C ILE A 258 1.59 -20.60 17.65
N ILE A 259 0.64 -19.98 18.35
CA ILE A 259 0.41 -20.20 19.79
C ILE A 259 0.10 -21.68 20.05
N SER A 260 -0.81 -22.28 19.28
CA SER A 260 -1.17 -23.69 19.44
C SER A 260 0.03 -24.61 19.17
N ALA A 261 0.80 -24.35 18.11
CA ALA A 261 2.02 -25.09 17.82
C ALA A 261 3.04 -24.97 18.98
N TYR A 262 3.26 -23.77 19.50
CA TYR A 262 4.16 -23.54 20.62
C TYR A 262 3.69 -24.21 21.92
N ASP A 263 2.39 -24.13 22.24
CA ASP A 263 1.83 -24.74 23.45
C ASP A 263 1.96 -26.26 23.43
N ILE A 264 1.69 -26.89 22.29
CA ILE A 264 1.82 -28.35 22.12
C ILE A 264 3.30 -28.76 22.14
N LEU A 265 4.13 -28.11 21.34
CA LEU A 265 5.51 -28.55 21.05
C LEU A 265 6.50 -28.13 22.12
N ILE A 266 6.43 -26.89 22.62
CA ILE A 266 7.42 -26.33 23.55
C ILE A 266 6.94 -26.45 24.99
N ILE A 267 5.72 -25.98 25.30
CA ILE A 267 5.20 -25.94 26.67
C ILE A 267 4.83 -27.35 27.17
N CYS A 268 3.99 -28.07 26.42
CA CYS A 268 3.50 -29.41 26.83
C CYS A 268 4.44 -30.55 26.43
N LYS A 269 5.44 -30.26 25.58
CA LYS A 269 6.46 -31.22 25.14
C LYS A 269 5.90 -32.48 24.48
N ILE A 270 4.78 -32.38 23.75
CA ILE A 270 4.11 -33.52 23.10
C ILE A 270 4.78 -33.82 21.75
N ASP A 271 5.04 -35.09 21.44
CA ASP A 271 5.51 -35.50 20.11
C ASP A 271 4.34 -35.47 19.11
N LEU A 272 4.55 -34.88 17.94
CA LEU A 272 3.51 -34.86 16.88
C LEU A 272 3.15 -36.29 16.44
N LEU A 273 4.12 -37.20 16.42
CA LEU A 273 3.89 -38.60 16.05
C LEU A 273 3.03 -39.36 17.07
N GLU A 274 3.05 -38.96 18.35
CA GLU A 274 2.15 -39.51 19.37
C GLU A 274 0.71 -39.04 19.14
N ILE A 275 0.52 -37.78 18.71
CA ILE A 275 -0.81 -37.22 18.42
C ILE A 275 -1.44 -37.89 17.18
N ILE A 276 -0.63 -38.19 16.16
CA ILE A 276 -1.11 -38.77 14.88
C ILE A 276 -1.28 -40.31 14.97
N GLY A 277 -0.87 -40.94 16.08
CA GLY A 277 -1.06 -42.37 16.31
C GLY A 277 -0.13 -43.29 15.51
N ILE A 278 0.94 -42.76 14.92
CA ILE A 278 1.85 -43.52 14.03
C ILE A 278 2.95 -44.24 14.82
N LYS A 279 3.29 -43.81 16.04
CA LYS A 279 4.07 -44.62 16.97
C LYS A 279 3.13 -45.57 17.73
N SER A 280 3.03 -46.80 17.22
CA SER A 280 2.58 -47.95 18.00
C SER A 280 3.43 -48.03 19.27
N GLN A 281 2.75 -48.10 20.42
CA GLN A 281 3.33 -48.47 21.70
C GLN A 281 4.06 -49.81 21.57
N THR A 282 5.35 -49.78 21.28
CA THR A 282 6.28 -50.87 21.59
C THR A 282 6.97 -50.54 22.91
N GLU A 283 6.15 -50.41 23.95
CA GLU A 283 6.55 -50.64 25.33
C GLU A 283 5.25 -50.81 26.13
N THR A 284 4.97 -52.07 26.47
CA THR A 284 3.93 -52.50 27.40
C THR A 284 4.09 -51.77 28.73
N ILE A 285 3.41 -50.64 28.89
CA ILE A 285 3.04 -50.10 30.19
C ILE A 285 1.58 -50.46 30.38
N LYS A 286 1.29 -51.24 31.43
CA LYS A 286 -0.07 -51.52 31.90
C LYS A 286 -0.85 -50.21 31.89
N ALA A 287 -1.95 -50.17 31.15
CA ALA A 287 -2.87 -49.06 31.14
C ALA A 287 -3.43 -48.89 32.56
N ASP A 288 -2.83 -47.97 33.32
CA ASP A 288 -3.49 -47.40 34.48
C ASP A 288 -4.58 -46.47 33.93
N GLU A 289 -5.85 -46.78 34.22
CA GLU A 289 -7.04 -46.01 33.83
C GLU A 289 -7.01 -44.53 34.29
N GLN A 290 -5.94 -44.08 34.96
CA GLN A 290 -5.69 -42.70 35.37
C GLN A 290 -5.04 -41.81 34.29
N GLU A 291 -4.79 -42.30 33.07
CA GLU A 291 -4.08 -41.53 32.04
C GLU A 291 -4.85 -40.30 31.50
N PHE A 292 -6.17 -40.25 31.70
CA PHE A 292 -7.05 -39.13 31.35
C PHE A 292 -7.21 -38.10 32.50
N VAL A 293 -6.57 -38.34 33.67
CA VAL A 293 -6.79 -37.57 34.91
C VAL A 293 -5.70 -36.52 35.17
N LYS A 294 -4.63 -36.44 34.37
CA LYS A 294 -3.54 -35.48 34.60
C LYS A 294 -4.01 -34.02 34.41
N PRO A 295 -3.93 -33.14 35.45
CA PRO A 295 -4.47 -31.77 35.42
C PRO A 295 -4.01 -30.91 34.24
N TRP A 296 -2.77 -31.08 33.79
CA TRP A 296 -2.21 -30.33 32.67
C TRP A 296 -2.87 -30.64 31.31
N LYS A 297 -3.37 -31.88 31.08
CA LYS A 297 -4.09 -32.22 29.84
C LYS A 297 -5.43 -31.48 29.78
N LYS A 298 -6.14 -31.40 30.91
CA LYS A 298 -7.37 -30.60 31.05
C LYS A 298 -7.10 -29.12 30.84
N CYS A 299 -6.00 -28.60 31.39
CA CYS A 299 -5.59 -27.22 31.19
C CYS A 299 -5.22 -26.92 29.72
N LEU A 300 -4.48 -27.82 29.06
CA LEU A 300 -4.15 -27.73 27.63
C LEU A 300 -5.42 -27.67 26.77
N LEU A 301 -6.36 -28.58 27.01
CA LEU A 301 -7.65 -28.62 26.32
C LEU A 301 -8.44 -27.32 26.55
N PHE A 302 -8.50 -26.84 27.79
CA PHE A 302 -9.14 -25.57 28.14
C PHE A 302 -8.54 -24.38 27.38
N ARG A 303 -7.20 -24.26 27.33
CA ARG A 303 -6.54 -23.20 26.56
C ARG A 303 -6.86 -23.30 25.07
N HIS A 304 -6.83 -24.50 24.48
CA HIS A 304 -7.12 -24.70 23.06
C HIS A 304 -8.60 -24.45 22.70
N ILE A 305 -9.53 -24.77 23.60
CA ILE A 305 -10.94 -24.39 23.44
C ILE A 305 -11.08 -22.87 23.43
N ILE A 306 -10.42 -22.15 24.33
CA ILE A 306 -10.43 -20.68 24.33
C ILE A 306 -9.85 -20.12 23.03
N LEU A 307 -8.71 -20.65 22.57
CA LEU A 307 -8.09 -20.25 21.30
C LEU A 307 -9.03 -20.46 20.12
N LEU A 308 -9.67 -21.63 20.02
CA LEU A 308 -10.61 -21.98 18.96
C LEU A 308 -11.84 -21.07 18.97
N ILE A 309 -12.51 -20.95 20.14
CA ILE A 309 -13.71 -20.11 20.29
C ILE A 309 -13.37 -18.65 19.96
N SER A 310 -12.25 -18.12 20.48
CA SER A 310 -11.83 -16.75 20.21
C SER A 310 -11.53 -16.54 18.72
N GLY A 311 -10.82 -17.48 18.08
CA GLY A 311 -10.55 -17.43 16.65
C GLY A 311 -11.82 -17.42 15.80
N LEU A 312 -12.79 -18.30 16.12
CA LEU A 312 -14.08 -18.35 15.45
C LEU A 312 -14.89 -17.06 15.64
N ILE A 313 -14.89 -16.48 16.85
CA ILE A 313 -15.56 -15.20 17.12
C ILE A 313 -14.92 -14.08 16.28
N ILE A 314 -13.60 -13.96 16.28
CA ILE A 314 -12.87 -12.92 15.52
C ILE A 314 -13.15 -13.05 14.02
N LEU A 315 -13.02 -14.25 13.46
CA LEU A 315 -13.26 -14.52 12.03
C LEU A 315 -14.72 -14.27 11.64
N THR A 316 -15.68 -14.76 12.43
CA THR A 316 -17.11 -14.57 12.13
C THR A 316 -17.51 -13.11 12.22
N THR A 317 -16.98 -12.38 13.21
CA THR A 317 -17.23 -10.95 13.38
C THR A 317 -16.68 -10.17 12.18
N ARG A 318 -15.42 -10.43 11.80
CA ARG A 318 -14.80 -9.81 10.63
C ARG A 318 -15.57 -10.10 9.34
N TRP A 319 -15.96 -11.35 9.11
CA TRP A 319 -16.70 -11.75 7.92
C TRP A 319 -18.06 -11.06 7.81
N ARG A 320 -18.78 -10.93 8.94
CA ARG A 320 -20.04 -10.17 9.01
C ARG A 320 -19.84 -8.68 8.71
N ILE A 321 -18.81 -8.05 9.27
CA ILE A 321 -18.48 -6.63 9.03
C ILE A 321 -18.18 -6.38 7.54
N MET A 322 -17.51 -7.33 6.88
CA MET A 322 -17.19 -7.25 5.45
C MET A 322 -18.41 -7.52 4.53
N GLY A 323 -19.60 -7.72 5.09
CA GLY A 323 -20.84 -7.94 4.33
C GLY A 323 -20.96 -9.35 3.74
N SER A 324 -20.31 -10.34 4.37
CA SER A 324 -20.44 -11.78 4.05
C SER A 324 -20.20 -12.17 2.59
N THR A 325 -19.44 -11.36 1.85
CA THR A 325 -19.12 -11.57 0.44
C THR A 325 -17.62 -11.74 0.26
N THR A 326 -17.22 -12.62 -0.65
CA THR A 326 -15.82 -12.77 -1.04
C THR A 326 -15.47 -11.72 -2.10
N PRO A 327 -14.24 -11.19 -2.07
CA PRO A 327 -13.77 -10.33 -3.15
C PRO A 327 -13.69 -11.13 -4.46
N THR A 328 -14.11 -10.51 -5.56
CA THR A 328 -13.96 -11.06 -6.91
C THR A 328 -12.64 -10.58 -7.50
N PHE A 329 -11.77 -11.50 -7.88
CA PHE A 329 -10.50 -11.20 -8.55
C PHE A 329 -10.64 -11.40 -10.06
N GLN A 330 -9.86 -10.65 -10.83
CA GLN A 330 -9.79 -10.78 -12.28
C GLN A 330 -8.65 -11.72 -12.69
N VAL A 331 -8.68 -12.19 -13.94
CA VAL A 331 -7.65 -13.12 -14.46
C VAL A 331 -6.26 -12.49 -14.41
N PHE A 332 -6.15 -11.19 -14.73
CA PHE A 332 -4.88 -10.48 -14.73
C PHE A 332 -4.29 -10.26 -13.33
N ASP A 333 -5.11 -10.30 -12.28
CA ASP A 333 -4.63 -10.19 -10.90
C ASP A 333 -3.82 -11.45 -10.56
N ASN A 334 -4.38 -12.63 -10.85
CA ASN A 334 -3.75 -13.92 -10.60
C ASN A 334 -4.15 -14.97 -11.66
N PRO A 335 -3.42 -15.08 -12.79
CA PRO A 335 -3.81 -15.96 -13.89
C PRO A 335 -3.75 -17.46 -13.50
N HIS A 336 -2.83 -17.83 -12.61
CA HIS A 336 -2.62 -19.19 -12.11
C HIS A 336 -3.89 -19.80 -11.50
N SER A 337 -4.72 -18.96 -10.85
CA SER A 337 -5.98 -19.42 -10.27
C SER A 337 -7.08 -19.69 -11.29
N PHE A 338 -6.95 -19.21 -12.53
CA PHE A 338 -7.93 -19.36 -13.60
C PHE A 338 -7.55 -20.42 -14.65
N VAL A 339 -6.39 -21.07 -14.49
CA VAL A 339 -5.98 -22.18 -15.36
C VAL A 339 -7.02 -23.30 -15.33
N ASN A 340 -7.24 -23.91 -16.49
CA ASN A 340 -8.17 -25.01 -16.65
C ASN A 340 -7.63 -26.30 -15.99
N GLY A 341 -8.49 -26.99 -15.24
CA GLY A 341 -8.16 -28.24 -14.57
C GLY A 341 -7.54 -28.06 -13.17
N SER A 342 -8.05 -28.81 -12.20
CA SER A 342 -7.60 -28.72 -10.80
C SER A 342 -6.13 -29.11 -10.61
N PHE A 343 -5.62 -30.05 -11.41
CA PHE A 343 -4.21 -30.46 -11.38
C PHE A 343 -3.27 -29.31 -11.74
N PHE A 344 -3.48 -28.67 -12.90
CA PHE A 344 -2.62 -27.56 -13.33
C PHE A 344 -2.75 -26.34 -12.41
N ARG A 345 -3.93 -26.06 -11.86
CA ARG A 345 -4.06 -25.02 -10.82
C ARG A 345 -3.21 -25.32 -9.59
N ALA A 346 -3.29 -26.55 -9.07
CA ALA A 346 -2.47 -26.96 -7.93
C ALA A 346 -0.97 -26.90 -8.25
N LEU A 347 -0.55 -27.38 -9.43
CA LEU A 347 0.83 -27.31 -9.89
C LEU A 347 1.34 -25.87 -9.93
N ASN A 348 0.55 -24.96 -10.50
CA ASN A 348 0.88 -23.54 -10.57
C ASN A 348 0.96 -22.90 -9.19
N TYR A 349 0.05 -23.19 -8.26
CA TYR A 349 0.16 -22.69 -6.89
C TYR A 349 1.45 -23.16 -6.20
N ASN A 350 1.83 -24.42 -6.39
CA ASN A 350 3.09 -24.94 -5.87
C ASN A 350 4.32 -24.29 -6.51
N TYR A 351 4.24 -23.95 -7.79
CA TYR A 351 5.26 -23.14 -8.44
C TYR A 351 5.37 -21.75 -7.80
N LEU A 352 4.25 -21.09 -7.50
CA LEU A 352 4.27 -19.82 -6.76
C LEU A 352 4.88 -19.96 -5.35
N TYR A 353 4.63 -21.07 -4.64
CA TYR A 353 5.26 -21.33 -3.33
C TYR A 353 6.78 -21.46 -3.46
N SER A 354 7.26 -22.12 -4.52
CA SER A 354 8.68 -22.27 -4.79
C SER A 354 9.36 -20.92 -5.05
N ILE A 355 8.70 -20.01 -5.80
CA ILE A 355 9.24 -18.66 -6.05
C ILE A 355 9.22 -17.81 -4.77
N ASN A 356 8.13 -17.85 -3.99
CA ASN A 356 8.09 -17.16 -2.69
C ASN A 356 9.21 -17.63 -1.76
N SER A 357 9.50 -18.93 -1.76
CA SER A 357 10.62 -19.51 -0.99
C SER A 357 11.98 -19.06 -1.55
N TRP A 358 12.09 -18.97 -2.88
CA TRP A 358 13.30 -18.44 -3.53
C TRP A 358 13.56 -16.98 -3.17
N LEU A 359 12.53 -16.14 -3.01
CA LEU A 359 12.71 -14.75 -2.57
C LEU A 359 13.27 -14.61 -1.16
N LEU A 360 13.06 -15.60 -0.28
CA LEU A 360 13.71 -15.65 1.03
C LEU A 360 15.20 -16.00 0.92
N VAL A 361 15.54 -16.93 0.01
CA VAL A 361 16.93 -17.38 -0.19
C VAL A 361 17.75 -16.36 -0.99
N ASN A 362 17.16 -15.79 -2.04
CA ASN A 362 17.79 -14.88 -2.99
C ASN A 362 16.86 -13.69 -3.30
N PRO A 363 16.87 -12.65 -2.45
CA PRO A 363 16.02 -11.47 -2.62
C PRO A 363 16.58 -10.49 -3.68
N TRP A 364 17.10 -11.00 -4.80
CA TRP A 364 17.57 -10.17 -5.91
C TRP A 364 16.39 -9.65 -6.75
N TRP A 365 15.42 -10.51 -7.04
CA TRP A 365 14.27 -10.25 -7.92
C TRP A 365 13.06 -9.70 -7.18
N LEU A 366 13.25 -8.67 -6.36
CA LEU A 366 12.14 -8.01 -5.67
C LEU A 366 11.39 -7.08 -6.63
N CYS A 367 10.06 -7.15 -6.64
CA CYS A 367 9.18 -6.36 -7.50
C CYS A 367 7.96 -5.88 -6.71
N PHE A 368 7.55 -4.62 -6.94
CA PHE A 368 6.40 -4.02 -6.27
C PHE A 368 5.06 -4.60 -6.76
N ASP A 369 5.04 -5.20 -7.95
CA ASP A 369 3.83 -5.78 -8.54
C ASP A 369 4.15 -6.98 -9.46
N TRP A 370 3.58 -8.14 -9.14
CA TRP A 370 3.74 -9.41 -9.86
C TRP A 370 2.49 -9.82 -10.67
N SER A 371 1.53 -8.91 -10.85
CA SER A 371 0.32 -9.14 -11.65
C SER A 371 0.61 -9.15 -13.17
N MET A 372 -0.46 -9.22 -13.97
CA MET A 372 -0.43 -9.12 -15.44
C MET A 372 0.47 -10.17 -16.10
N GLY A 373 0.44 -11.41 -15.59
CA GLY A 373 1.17 -12.53 -16.21
C GLY A 373 2.69 -12.44 -16.09
N CYS A 374 3.24 -11.64 -15.15
CA CYS A 374 4.68 -11.58 -14.91
C CYS A 374 5.31 -12.97 -14.71
N ILE A 375 4.56 -13.87 -14.07
CA ILE A 375 4.92 -15.28 -13.97
C ILE A 375 4.03 -16.05 -14.94
N PRO A 376 4.59 -16.63 -16.03
CA PRO A 376 3.79 -17.38 -16.99
C PRO A 376 3.18 -18.62 -16.32
N VAL A 377 1.97 -19.00 -16.72
CA VAL A 377 1.32 -20.21 -16.22
C VAL A 377 1.98 -21.47 -16.79
N ILE A 378 1.97 -22.56 -16.03
CA ILE A 378 2.38 -23.90 -16.47
C ILE A 378 1.14 -24.61 -17.01
N GLU A 379 1.13 -24.93 -18.30
CA GLU A 379 0.00 -25.59 -18.98
C GLU A 379 0.34 -26.98 -19.54
N SER A 380 1.61 -27.36 -19.52
CA SER A 380 2.10 -28.65 -20.04
C SER A 380 3.01 -29.35 -19.04
N LEU A 381 2.96 -30.69 -19.04
CA LEU A 381 3.89 -31.53 -18.26
C LEU A 381 5.33 -31.52 -18.80
N SER A 382 5.55 -31.01 -20.01
CA SER A 382 6.89 -30.84 -20.58
C SER A 382 7.60 -29.57 -20.09
N ASP A 383 6.95 -28.76 -19.26
CA ASP A 383 7.51 -27.52 -18.74
C ASP A 383 8.61 -27.79 -17.71
N TRP A 384 9.82 -27.29 -17.96
CA TRP A 384 10.98 -27.51 -17.08
C TRP A 384 10.78 -26.94 -15.67
N ARG A 385 9.89 -25.95 -15.50
CA ARG A 385 9.60 -25.33 -14.20
C ARG A 385 8.98 -26.30 -13.20
N ILE A 386 8.44 -27.43 -13.67
CA ILE A 386 8.00 -28.54 -12.83
C ILE A 386 9.16 -29.10 -12.00
N VAL A 387 10.40 -29.09 -12.53
CA VAL A 387 11.59 -29.50 -11.79
C VAL A 387 11.80 -28.61 -10.56
N VAL A 388 11.54 -27.30 -10.68
CA VAL A 388 11.62 -26.36 -9.54
C VAL A 388 10.62 -26.73 -8.45
N VAL A 389 9.39 -27.10 -8.84
CA VAL A 389 8.35 -27.57 -7.91
C VAL A 389 8.78 -28.87 -7.21
N ILE A 390 9.36 -29.81 -7.95
CA ILE A 390 9.85 -31.08 -7.40
C ILE A 390 10.98 -30.83 -6.39
N VAL A 391 11.98 -30.01 -6.75
CA VAL A 391 13.10 -29.66 -5.86
C VAL A 391 12.58 -28.97 -4.58
N PHE A 392 11.64 -28.03 -4.73
CA PHE A 392 10.99 -27.38 -3.59
C PHE A 392 10.36 -28.39 -2.63
N TRP A 393 9.58 -29.34 -3.16
CA TRP A 393 8.94 -30.36 -2.33
C TRP A 393 9.91 -31.37 -1.75
N ILE A 394 11.01 -31.72 -2.42
CA ILE A 394 12.08 -32.56 -1.85
C ILE A 394 12.70 -31.87 -0.64
N ILE A 395 13.03 -30.59 -0.75
CA ILE A 395 13.61 -29.80 0.37
C ILE A 395 12.60 -29.71 1.51
N LEU A 396 11.35 -29.33 1.22
CA LEU A 396 10.32 -29.18 2.24
C LEU A 396 9.99 -30.52 2.91
N ALA A 397 9.89 -31.62 2.15
CA ALA A 397 9.67 -32.95 2.68
C ALA A 397 10.85 -33.41 3.55
N SER A 398 12.10 -33.12 3.17
CA SER A 398 13.28 -33.41 3.98
C SER A 398 13.27 -32.65 5.31
N LEU A 399 12.88 -31.37 5.29
CA LEU A 399 12.73 -30.56 6.50
C LEU A 399 11.60 -31.08 7.39
N LEU A 400 10.44 -31.39 6.81
CA LEU A 400 9.30 -31.97 7.52
C LEU A 400 9.67 -33.34 8.12
N PHE A 401 10.32 -34.20 7.36
CA PHE A 401 10.81 -35.50 7.83
C PHE A 401 11.77 -35.34 9.00
N THR A 402 12.74 -34.41 8.92
CA THR A 402 13.68 -34.10 10.01
C THR A 402 12.96 -33.52 11.23
N SER A 403 11.88 -32.77 11.03
CA SER A 403 11.08 -32.20 12.13
C SER A 403 10.19 -33.24 12.84
N LEU A 404 9.83 -34.33 12.14
CA LEU A 404 8.90 -35.35 12.65
C LEU A 404 9.63 -36.60 13.16
N ASN A 405 10.70 -37.04 12.51
CA ASN A 405 11.42 -38.27 12.83
C ASN A 405 12.68 -38.03 13.68
N GLY A 406 13.00 -38.99 14.56
CA GLY A 406 14.13 -38.93 15.49
C GLY A 406 13.75 -38.70 16.95
N ILE A 407 14.76 -38.73 17.85
CA ILE A 407 14.62 -38.51 19.29
C ILE A 407 14.18 -37.05 19.52
N LEU A 408 13.18 -36.85 20.39
CA LEU A 408 12.73 -35.52 20.80
C LEU A 408 13.87 -34.78 21.51
N ASN A 409 14.51 -33.86 20.79
CA ASN A 409 15.50 -32.94 21.34
C ASN A 409 15.12 -31.48 21.04
N GLN A 410 15.85 -30.54 21.64
CA GLN A 410 15.60 -29.10 21.47
C GLN A 410 15.71 -28.66 20.00
N GLN A 411 16.64 -29.25 19.24
CA GLN A 411 16.82 -28.94 17.82
C GLN A 411 15.61 -29.34 16.96
N LYS A 412 15.03 -30.54 17.18
CA LYS A 412 13.81 -31.01 16.50
C LYS A 412 12.68 -30.00 16.71
N ARG A 413 12.46 -29.59 17.96
CA ARG A 413 11.43 -28.61 18.34
C ARG A 413 11.65 -27.26 17.68
N ASN A 414 12.89 -26.78 17.65
CA ASN A 414 13.25 -25.52 17.00
C ASN A 414 12.95 -25.57 15.50
N ILE A 415 13.28 -26.68 14.81
CA ILE A 415 12.98 -26.86 13.38
C ILE A 415 11.46 -26.95 13.15
N THR A 416 10.72 -27.69 13.97
CA THR A 416 9.25 -27.77 13.85
C THR A 416 8.60 -26.41 14.06
N MET A 417 9.05 -25.63 15.05
CA MET A 417 8.59 -24.26 15.27
C MET A 417 8.98 -23.33 14.12
N ALA A 418 10.18 -23.50 13.55
CA ALA A 418 10.61 -22.73 12.39
C ALA A 418 9.69 -22.98 11.17
N LEU A 419 9.33 -24.25 10.93
CA LEU A 419 8.36 -24.61 9.89
C LEU A 419 6.97 -24.05 10.20
N ALA A 420 6.54 -24.05 11.47
CA ALA A 420 5.28 -23.42 11.87
C ALA A 420 5.28 -21.91 11.56
N PHE A 421 6.34 -21.18 11.93
CA PHE A 421 6.49 -19.75 11.62
C PHE A 421 6.62 -19.47 10.12
N LEU A 422 7.18 -20.39 9.33
CA LEU A 422 7.30 -20.27 7.88
C LEU A 422 5.95 -20.50 7.18
N ILE A 423 5.22 -21.54 7.57
CA ILE A 423 4.03 -22.03 6.85
C ILE A 423 2.75 -21.32 7.33
N ILE A 424 2.50 -21.26 8.64
CA ILE A 424 1.20 -20.84 9.19
C ILE A 424 0.88 -19.37 8.83
N PRO A 425 1.79 -18.39 8.98
CA PRO A 425 1.53 -17.01 8.55
C PRO A 425 1.40 -16.85 7.03
N PHE A 426 1.96 -17.76 6.24
CA PHE A 426 1.86 -17.75 4.78
C PHE A 426 0.55 -18.36 4.26
N LEU A 427 -0.10 -19.24 5.03
CA LEU A 427 -1.34 -19.94 4.64
C LEU A 427 -2.41 -19.04 3.99
N PRO A 428 -2.74 -17.84 4.51
CA PRO A 428 -3.74 -16.96 3.88
C PRO A 428 -3.38 -16.52 2.45
N ALA A 429 -2.10 -16.54 2.07
CA ALA A 429 -1.60 -16.17 0.74
C ALA A 429 -1.48 -17.35 -0.23
N THR A 430 -1.76 -18.58 0.20
CA THR A 430 -1.47 -19.80 -0.57
C THR A 430 -2.45 -20.10 -1.71
N ASN A 431 -3.58 -19.39 -1.83
CA ASN A 431 -4.70 -19.78 -2.69
C ASN A 431 -5.37 -21.13 -2.32
N LEU A 432 -5.00 -21.77 -1.21
CA LEU A 432 -5.54 -23.08 -0.80
C LEU A 432 -6.99 -23.01 -0.32
N PHE A 433 -7.32 -22.00 0.49
CA PHE A 433 -8.65 -21.85 1.09
C PHE A 433 -9.60 -21.00 0.23
N PHE A 434 -9.06 -19.99 -0.42
CA PHE A 434 -9.78 -19.05 -1.26
C PHE A 434 -8.82 -18.44 -2.28
N ARG A 435 -9.35 -17.99 -3.41
CA ARG A 435 -8.57 -17.27 -4.42
C ARG A 435 -8.03 -15.97 -3.82
N VAL A 436 -6.75 -15.71 -4.05
CA VAL A 436 -6.04 -14.50 -3.64
C VAL A 436 -5.69 -13.72 -4.90
N GLY A 437 -5.86 -12.39 -4.85
CA GLY A 437 -5.66 -11.52 -6.00
C GLY A 437 -4.21 -11.32 -6.42
N PHE A 438 -3.23 -11.45 -5.54
CA PHE A 438 -1.83 -11.28 -5.90
C PHE A 438 -1.15 -12.62 -6.13
N VAL A 439 -0.29 -12.69 -7.15
CA VAL A 439 0.52 -13.87 -7.50
C VAL A 439 1.66 -14.05 -6.49
N ILE A 440 2.43 -12.99 -6.26
CA ILE A 440 3.51 -12.88 -5.27
C ILE A 440 3.43 -11.48 -4.65
N ALA A 441 3.69 -11.39 -3.35
CA ALA A 441 3.80 -10.11 -2.66
C ALA A 441 4.88 -10.21 -1.56
N GLU A 442 5.87 -9.32 -1.57
CA GLU A 442 6.98 -9.34 -0.61
C GLU A 442 6.44 -9.20 0.82
N ARG A 443 5.44 -8.33 1.00
CA ARG A 443 4.69 -8.16 2.26
C ARG A 443 4.04 -9.43 2.83
N ALA A 444 3.82 -10.48 2.03
CA ALA A 444 3.30 -11.76 2.53
C ALA A 444 4.36 -12.58 3.28
N LEU A 445 5.65 -12.27 3.06
CA LEU A 445 6.80 -12.99 3.59
C LEU A 445 7.37 -12.37 4.88
N TYR A 446 6.86 -11.22 5.33
CA TYR A 446 7.36 -10.53 6.52
C TYR A 446 7.39 -11.42 7.77
N LEU A 447 6.26 -12.00 8.18
CA LEU A 447 6.20 -12.96 9.29
C LEU A 447 6.85 -14.32 8.98
N PRO A 448 6.63 -14.94 7.79
CA PRO A 448 7.31 -16.18 7.39
C PRO A 448 8.84 -16.14 7.46
N THR A 449 9.45 -14.97 7.25
CA THR A 449 10.91 -14.78 7.36
C THR A 449 11.46 -15.18 8.73
N ALA A 450 10.67 -15.08 9.80
CA ALA A 450 11.10 -15.54 11.13
C ALA A 450 11.42 -17.05 11.15
N GLY A 451 10.57 -17.86 10.51
CA GLY A 451 10.81 -19.30 10.37
C GLY A 451 12.03 -19.60 9.50
N PHE A 452 12.18 -18.87 8.39
CA PHE A 452 13.35 -18.97 7.51
C PHE A 452 14.66 -18.68 8.26
N CYS A 453 14.73 -17.60 9.03
CA CYS A 453 15.92 -17.24 9.81
C CYS A 453 16.32 -18.38 10.77
N ILE A 454 15.36 -18.99 11.48
CA ILE A 454 15.66 -20.10 12.40
C ILE A 454 16.22 -21.31 11.63
N ILE A 455 15.66 -21.65 10.46
CA ILE A 455 16.16 -22.75 9.62
C ILE A 455 17.60 -22.50 9.18
N VAL A 456 17.88 -21.29 8.66
CA VAL A 456 19.23 -20.90 8.21
C VAL A 456 20.23 -20.98 9.36
N VAL A 457 19.92 -20.39 10.51
CA VAL A 457 20.81 -20.40 11.69
C VAL A 457 21.05 -21.82 12.20
N THR A 458 20.03 -22.67 12.21
CA THR A 458 20.16 -24.07 12.61
C THR A 458 21.08 -24.84 11.63
N GLY A 459 20.95 -24.59 10.33
CA GLY A 459 21.84 -25.15 9.31
C GLY A 459 23.28 -24.68 9.47
N VAL A 460 23.49 -23.39 9.71
CA VAL A 460 24.82 -22.81 9.97
C VAL A 460 25.45 -23.37 11.23
N SER A 461 24.68 -23.53 12.32
CA SER A 461 25.18 -24.15 13.55
C SER A 461 25.70 -25.57 13.30
N LYS A 462 24.99 -26.37 12.49
CA LYS A 462 25.45 -27.71 12.07
C LYS A 462 26.74 -27.66 11.25
N LEU A 463 26.84 -26.72 10.31
CA LEU A 463 28.07 -26.55 9.51
C LEU A 463 29.28 -26.12 10.36
N CYS A 464 29.07 -25.32 11.42
CA CYS A 464 30.10 -24.84 12.34
C CYS A 464 30.62 -25.91 13.33
N GLN A 465 29.99 -27.09 13.38
CA GLN A 465 30.49 -28.23 14.17
C GLN A 465 31.86 -28.68 13.63
N ASP A 466 32.07 -28.57 12.32
CA ASP A 466 33.36 -28.75 11.69
C ASP A 466 34.26 -27.53 11.99
N LYS A 467 35.32 -27.77 12.77
CA LYS A 467 36.22 -26.70 13.24
C LYS A 467 36.95 -26.03 12.08
N ASP A 468 37.31 -26.78 11.05
CA ASP A 468 38.11 -26.27 9.92
C ASP A 468 37.29 -25.31 9.06
N LYS A 469 35.96 -25.50 9.02
CA LYS A 469 35.04 -24.64 8.28
C LYS A 469 34.61 -23.39 9.06
N ARG A 470 34.82 -23.33 10.37
CA ARG A 470 34.22 -22.29 11.24
C ARG A 470 34.65 -20.88 10.88
N GLU A 471 35.93 -20.66 10.58
CA GLU A 471 36.42 -19.34 10.18
C GLU A 471 35.87 -18.92 8.82
N ILE A 472 35.84 -19.85 7.85
CA ILE A 472 35.24 -19.60 6.54
C ILE A 472 33.76 -19.22 6.69
N ILE A 473 33.01 -19.99 7.48
CA ILE A 473 31.59 -19.74 7.75
C ILE A 473 31.39 -18.37 8.43
N ARG A 474 32.27 -17.97 9.35
CA ARG A 474 32.23 -16.63 9.97
C ARG A 474 32.29 -15.52 8.92
N TYR A 475 33.24 -15.58 7.99
CA TYR A 475 33.33 -14.61 6.91
C TYR A 475 32.12 -14.67 5.96
N CYS A 476 31.61 -15.87 5.66
CA CYS A 476 30.36 -16.03 4.89
C CYS A 476 29.16 -15.38 5.58
N ILE A 477 29.03 -15.48 6.91
CA ILE A 477 27.97 -14.81 7.68
C ILE A 477 28.10 -13.29 7.54
N TYR A 478 29.30 -12.73 7.73
CA TYR A 478 29.51 -11.30 7.58
C TYR A 478 29.20 -10.81 6.17
N TYR A 479 29.63 -11.55 5.16
CA TYR A 479 29.31 -11.26 3.76
C TYR A 479 27.80 -11.30 3.51
N LEU A 480 27.09 -12.33 3.99
CA LEU A 480 25.64 -12.46 3.84
C LEU A 480 24.90 -11.28 4.48
N VAL A 481 25.24 -10.92 5.72
CA VAL A 481 24.62 -9.79 6.42
C VAL A 481 24.90 -8.49 5.69
N LEU A 482 26.15 -8.25 5.26
CA LEU A 482 26.51 -7.05 4.49
C LEU A 482 25.74 -6.98 3.16
N MET A 483 25.63 -8.08 2.43
CA MET A 483 24.87 -8.16 1.19
C MET A 483 23.38 -7.87 1.41
N PHE A 484 22.79 -8.37 2.50
CA PHE A 484 21.41 -8.08 2.85
C PHE A 484 21.23 -6.61 3.21
N VAL A 485 22.13 -6.01 4.01
CA VAL A 485 22.09 -4.57 4.30
C VAL A 485 22.15 -3.75 3.01
N ILE A 486 23.13 -4.00 2.13
CA ILE A 486 23.27 -3.27 0.85
C ILE A 486 22.02 -3.44 -0.01
N ARG A 487 21.49 -4.67 -0.11
CA ARG A 487 20.31 -4.96 -0.93
C ARG A 487 19.06 -4.29 -0.39
N SER A 488 18.89 -4.23 0.93
CA SER A 488 17.81 -3.53 1.62
C SER A 488 17.88 -2.03 1.38
N VAL A 489 19.05 -1.40 1.57
CA VAL A 489 19.27 0.03 1.29
C VAL A 489 19.01 0.36 -0.19
N HIS A 490 19.47 -0.48 -1.11
CA HIS A 490 19.19 -0.27 -2.53
C HIS A 490 17.71 -0.44 -2.87
N ARG A 491 17.04 -1.44 -2.30
CA ARG A 491 15.61 -1.65 -2.54
C ARG A 491 14.80 -0.50 -1.96
N SER A 492 15.13 0.01 -0.77
CA SER A 492 14.40 1.10 -0.12
C SER A 492 14.57 2.43 -0.86
N ASP A 493 15.73 2.66 -1.47
CA ASP A 493 15.95 3.81 -2.36
C ASP A 493 14.99 3.80 -3.56
N GLN A 494 14.77 2.62 -4.16
CA GLN A 494 13.82 2.47 -5.28
C GLN A 494 12.39 2.85 -4.89
N TRP A 495 12.01 2.65 -3.62
CA TRP A 495 10.69 3.00 -3.09
C TRP A 495 10.55 4.49 -2.75
N ARG A 496 11.61 5.31 -2.83
CA ARG A 496 11.52 6.74 -2.51
C ARG A 496 10.70 7.54 -3.53
N GLN A 497 10.65 7.10 -4.79
CA GLN A 497 9.95 7.80 -5.87
C GLN A 497 9.32 6.80 -6.85
N GLU A 498 8.23 7.21 -7.52
CA GLU A 498 7.47 6.32 -8.41
C GLU A 498 8.28 5.84 -9.63
N MET A 499 9.09 6.72 -10.24
CA MET A 499 9.81 6.38 -11.46
C MET A 499 10.92 5.32 -11.24
N PRO A 500 11.85 5.47 -10.26
CA PRO A 500 12.78 4.39 -9.91
C PRO A 500 12.09 3.09 -9.52
N LEU A 501 10.96 3.16 -8.80
CA LEU A 501 10.18 1.99 -8.40
C LEU A 501 9.67 1.24 -9.63
N PHE A 502 9.02 1.93 -10.57
CA PHE A 502 8.47 1.32 -11.77
C PHE A 502 9.54 0.80 -12.72
N LEU A 503 10.64 1.53 -12.90
CA LEU A 503 11.80 1.06 -13.67
C LEU A 503 12.42 -0.20 -13.05
N SER A 504 12.51 -0.29 -11.72
CA SER A 504 12.99 -1.50 -11.06
C SER A 504 12.05 -2.68 -11.28
N GLY A 505 10.73 -2.45 -11.24
CA GLY A 505 9.73 -3.47 -11.53
C GLY A 505 9.79 -3.96 -12.97
N ALA A 506 10.04 -3.07 -13.94
CA ALA A 506 10.15 -3.44 -15.36
C ALA A 506 11.37 -4.34 -15.65
N LYS A 507 12.42 -4.28 -14.82
CA LYS A 507 13.58 -5.17 -14.93
C LYS A 507 13.28 -6.59 -14.47
N VAL A 508 12.35 -6.76 -13.52
CA VAL A 508 11.98 -8.08 -12.97
C VAL A 508 10.79 -8.66 -13.71
N CYS A 509 9.75 -7.85 -13.91
CA CYS A 509 8.51 -8.17 -14.56
C CYS A 509 8.37 -7.39 -15.88
N SER A 510 9.24 -7.68 -16.85
CA SER A 510 9.24 -6.98 -18.15
C SER A 510 7.96 -7.19 -18.96
N LEU A 511 7.20 -8.25 -18.68
CA LEU A 511 5.92 -8.57 -19.32
C LEU A 511 4.70 -8.00 -18.56
N ASN A 512 4.92 -7.25 -17.46
CA ASN A 512 3.81 -6.69 -16.71
C ASN A 512 3.31 -5.39 -17.37
N ALA A 513 2.14 -5.48 -18.03
CA ALA A 513 1.49 -4.35 -18.70
C ALA A 513 1.26 -3.15 -17.77
N LYS A 514 0.90 -3.38 -16.49
CA LYS A 514 0.63 -2.33 -15.50
C LYS A 514 1.88 -1.52 -15.16
N VAL A 515 3.05 -2.16 -15.13
CA VAL A 515 4.33 -1.48 -14.92
C VAL A 515 4.61 -0.50 -16.07
N HIS A 516 4.47 -0.96 -17.32
CA HIS A 516 4.69 -0.10 -18.49
C HIS A 516 3.65 1.02 -18.60
N TYR A 517 2.39 0.75 -18.28
CA TYR A 517 1.34 1.77 -18.17
C TYR A 517 1.71 2.87 -17.18
N ASN A 518 2.21 2.50 -16.00
CA ASN A 518 2.60 3.46 -14.98
C ASN A 518 3.84 4.29 -15.41
N ILE A 519 4.83 3.66 -16.06
CA ILE A 519 5.97 4.38 -16.66
C ILE A 519 5.49 5.37 -17.73
N ALA A 520 4.55 4.95 -18.58
CA ALA A 520 3.98 5.78 -19.63
C ALA A 520 3.25 6.99 -19.05
N LYS A 521 2.41 6.76 -18.03
CA LYS A 521 1.66 7.81 -17.33
C LYS A 521 2.59 8.88 -16.77
N LEU A 522 3.63 8.49 -16.03
CA LEU A 522 4.59 9.43 -15.46
C LEU A 522 5.35 10.24 -16.52
N ASN A 523 5.68 9.63 -17.66
CA ASN A 523 6.33 10.35 -18.76
C ASN A 523 5.35 11.31 -19.44
N GLY A 524 4.09 10.93 -19.61
CA GLY A 524 3.03 11.80 -20.12
C GLY A 524 2.83 13.03 -19.22
N ASP A 525 2.73 12.83 -17.91
CA ASP A 525 2.56 13.90 -16.92
C ASP A 525 3.77 14.86 -16.89
N LYS A 526 4.97 14.38 -17.24
CA LYS A 526 6.20 15.20 -17.38
C LYS A 526 6.36 15.87 -18.75
N GLY A 527 5.45 15.64 -19.69
CA GLY A 527 5.52 16.17 -21.06
C GLY A 527 6.38 15.34 -22.03
N ASN A 528 6.93 14.21 -21.61
CA ASN A 528 7.72 13.30 -22.46
C ASN A 528 6.80 12.37 -23.28
N ALA A 529 6.05 12.96 -24.21
CA ALA A 529 5.01 12.26 -24.96
C ALA A 529 5.51 11.03 -25.73
N ASP A 530 6.72 11.09 -26.30
CA ASP A 530 7.21 10.01 -27.18
C ASP A 530 7.51 8.72 -26.38
N ILE A 531 8.12 8.84 -25.20
CA ILE A 531 8.33 7.71 -24.28
C ILE A 531 6.99 7.18 -23.76
N ALA A 532 6.05 8.08 -23.46
CA ALA A 532 4.71 7.71 -23.01
C ALA A 532 3.97 6.89 -24.07
N ILE A 533 4.04 7.29 -25.34
CA ILE A 533 3.43 6.56 -26.47
C ILE A 533 4.03 5.17 -26.59
N GLU A 534 5.37 5.05 -26.61
CA GLU A 534 6.06 3.76 -26.69
C GLU A 534 5.61 2.81 -25.58
N LYS A 535 5.60 3.28 -24.33
CA LYS A 535 5.25 2.46 -23.17
C LYS A 535 3.76 2.14 -23.06
N TYR A 536 2.87 3.04 -23.49
CA TYR A 536 1.44 2.70 -23.60
C TYR A 536 1.19 1.66 -24.68
N ARG A 537 1.85 1.76 -25.85
CA ARG A 537 1.75 0.74 -26.90
C ARG A 537 2.19 -0.62 -26.39
N LEU A 538 3.32 -0.69 -25.70
CA LEU A 538 3.81 -1.93 -25.08
C LEU A 538 2.83 -2.47 -24.03
N ALA A 539 2.24 -1.60 -23.19
CA ALA A 539 1.24 -2.04 -22.22
C ALA A 539 -0.02 -2.64 -22.89
N ILE A 540 -0.46 -2.08 -24.02
CA ILE A 540 -1.59 -2.58 -24.80
C ILE A 540 -1.24 -3.86 -25.57
N GLU A 541 0.01 -4.01 -26.02
CA GLU A 541 0.51 -5.24 -26.65
C GLU A 541 0.55 -6.40 -25.63
N LEU A 542 1.03 -6.13 -24.42
CA LEU A 542 1.09 -7.11 -23.33
C LEU A 542 -0.30 -7.45 -22.77
N ASN A 543 -1.24 -6.51 -22.82
CA ASN A 543 -2.63 -6.73 -22.44
C ASN A 543 -3.57 -6.00 -23.41
N GLU A 544 -4.10 -6.76 -24.36
CA GLU A 544 -4.99 -6.26 -25.41
C GLU A 544 -6.32 -5.68 -24.90
N GLU A 545 -6.69 -5.94 -23.64
CA GLU A 545 -7.90 -5.43 -22.99
C GLU A 545 -7.61 -4.25 -22.05
N TYR A 546 -6.40 -3.67 -22.07
CA TYR A 546 -6.00 -2.60 -21.15
C TYR A 546 -6.59 -1.24 -21.54
N ASP A 547 -7.87 -1.07 -21.27
CA ASP A 547 -8.66 0.10 -21.67
C ASP A 547 -8.18 1.45 -21.06
N GLN A 548 -7.60 1.47 -19.84
CA GLN A 548 -7.01 2.69 -19.28
C GLN A 548 -5.80 3.15 -20.10
N ALA A 549 -4.96 2.22 -20.55
CA ALA A 549 -3.81 2.53 -21.40
C ALA A 549 -4.28 3.08 -22.76
N MET A 550 -5.31 2.47 -23.35
CA MET A 550 -5.92 2.94 -24.60
C MET A 550 -6.51 4.34 -24.47
N ASN A 551 -7.22 4.63 -23.38
CA ASN A 551 -7.80 5.95 -23.13
C ASN A 551 -6.72 7.03 -23.01
N ASN A 552 -5.66 6.77 -22.24
CA ASN A 552 -4.59 7.76 -22.04
C ASN A 552 -3.74 7.94 -23.29
N LEU A 553 -3.42 6.86 -24.01
CA LEU A 553 -2.75 6.94 -25.30
C LEU A 553 -3.58 7.71 -26.32
N GLY A 554 -4.90 7.46 -26.39
CA GLY A 554 -5.82 8.18 -27.26
C GLY A 554 -5.80 9.70 -27.01
N ASN A 555 -5.70 10.13 -25.75
CA ASN A 555 -5.57 11.56 -25.41
C ASN A 555 -4.26 12.17 -25.91
N ILE A 556 -3.13 11.48 -25.75
CA ILE A 556 -1.82 11.95 -26.23
C ILE A 556 -1.80 12.01 -27.76
N LEU A 557 -2.32 10.99 -28.43
CA LEU A 557 -2.40 10.96 -29.91
C LEU A 557 -3.31 12.06 -30.45
N LYS A 558 -4.41 12.38 -29.77
CA LYS A 558 -5.26 13.54 -30.09
C LYS A 558 -4.46 14.85 -30.05
N GLU A 559 -3.63 15.05 -29.02
CA GLU A 559 -2.78 16.25 -28.89
C GLU A 559 -1.68 16.32 -29.97
N LYS A 560 -1.19 15.17 -30.43
CA LYS A 560 -0.24 15.07 -31.56
C LYS A 560 -0.90 15.22 -32.94
N GLY A 561 -2.23 15.15 -33.02
CA GLY A 561 -3.00 15.24 -34.27
C GLY A 561 -3.32 13.88 -34.93
N ASP A 562 -2.93 12.76 -34.33
CA ASP A 562 -3.17 11.40 -34.83
C ASP A 562 -4.59 10.89 -34.49
N LEU A 563 -5.58 11.67 -34.91
CA LEU A 563 -6.99 11.52 -34.52
C LEU A 563 -7.58 10.15 -34.92
N LYS A 564 -7.16 9.56 -36.05
CA LYS A 564 -7.68 8.26 -36.52
C LYS A 564 -7.28 7.10 -35.61
N GLU A 565 -6.03 7.09 -35.16
CA GLU A 565 -5.56 6.05 -34.23
C GLU A 565 -6.18 6.25 -32.85
N ALA A 566 -6.26 7.51 -32.39
CA ALA A 566 -6.94 7.85 -31.14
C ALA A 566 -8.40 7.35 -31.12
N GLU A 567 -9.17 7.56 -32.20
CA GLU A 567 -10.54 7.08 -32.33
C GLU A 567 -10.60 5.54 -32.25
N LYS A 568 -9.71 4.84 -32.96
CA LYS A 568 -9.66 3.37 -32.95
C LYS A 568 -9.41 2.81 -31.54
N LEU A 569 -8.45 3.39 -30.82
CA LEU A 569 -8.11 2.97 -29.46
C LEU A 569 -9.25 3.25 -28.48
N LEU A 570 -9.85 4.43 -28.56
CA LEU A 570 -10.97 4.82 -27.70
C LEU A 570 -12.23 3.98 -27.97
N LEU A 571 -12.50 3.64 -29.23
CA LEU A 571 -13.57 2.68 -29.58
C LEU A 571 -13.30 1.30 -28.97
N LYS A 572 -12.06 0.79 -29.02
CA LYS A 572 -11.71 -0.48 -28.37
C LYS A 572 -11.92 -0.39 -26.86
N ALA A 573 -11.49 0.70 -26.23
CA ALA A 573 -11.63 0.93 -24.78
C ALA A 573 -13.09 0.89 -24.32
N VAL A 574 -14.00 1.59 -25.00
CA VAL A 574 -15.43 1.61 -24.63
C VAL A 574 -16.15 0.31 -24.96
N ASN A 575 -15.66 -0.47 -25.94
CA ASN A 575 -16.19 -1.81 -26.22
C ASN A 575 -15.77 -2.83 -25.15
N ILE A 576 -14.57 -2.68 -24.57
CA ILE A 576 -14.11 -3.50 -23.43
C ILE A 576 -14.89 -3.13 -22.17
N ARG A 577 -15.06 -1.83 -21.92
CA ARG A 577 -15.77 -1.30 -20.74
C ARG A 577 -16.74 -0.20 -21.13
N ASP A 578 -18.01 -0.59 -21.31
CA ASP A 578 -19.09 0.33 -21.68
C ASP A 578 -19.33 1.43 -20.65
N ASP A 579 -19.14 1.16 -19.36
CA ASP A 579 -19.37 2.15 -18.29
C ASP A 579 -18.19 3.13 -18.09
N PHE A 580 -17.17 3.11 -18.94
CA PHE A 580 -16.00 3.98 -18.85
C PHE A 580 -16.29 5.40 -19.38
N ALA A 581 -17.01 6.20 -18.57
CA ALA A 581 -17.45 7.55 -18.94
C ALA A 581 -16.34 8.47 -19.48
N ALA A 582 -15.11 8.37 -18.96
CA ALA A 582 -13.99 9.19 -19.44
C ALA A 582 -13.56 8.83 -20.87
N ALA A 583 -13.53 7.54 -21.22
CA ALA A 583 -13.22 7.08 -22.57
C ALA A 583 -14.30 7.50 -23.57
N TRP A 584 -15.59 7.43 -23.19
CA TRP A 584 -16.69 7.96 -24.01
C TRP A 584 -16.57 9.46 -24.28
N MET A 585 -16.23 10.25 -23.26
CA MET A 585 -16.01 11.70 -23.45
C MET A 585 -14.83 11.96 -24.39
N ASN A 586 -13.69 11.28 -24.18
CA ASN A 586 -12.51 11.44 -25.03
C ASN A 586 -12.78 10.98 -26.48
N LEU A 587 -13.57 9.91 -26.65
CA LEU A 587 -14.03 9.48 -27.97
C LEU A 587 -14.89 10.55 -28.64
N GLY A 588 -15.79 11.19 -27.89
CA GLY A 588 -16.60 12.31 -28.38
C GLY A 588 -15.75 13.50 -28.83
N ILE A 589 -14.70 13.84 -28.08
CA ILE A 589 -13.76 14.91 -28.44
C ILE A 589 -13.06 14.58 -29.76
N VAL A 590 -12.48 13.37 -29.87
CA VAL A 590 -11.76 12.95 -31.08
C VAL A 590 -12.70 12.89 -32.30
N GLN A 591 -13.92 12.38 -32.12
CA GLN A 591 -14.93 12.32 -33.19
C GLN A 591 -15.37 13.72 -33.64
N ALA A 592 -15.53 14.68 -32.71
CA ALA A 592 -15.83 16.07 -33.05
C ALA A 592 -14.68 16.69 -33.86
N SER A 593 -13.43 16.48 -33.46
CA SER A 593 -12.24 16.93 -34.22
C SER A 593 -12.12 16.27 -35.62
N LEU A 594 -12.69 15.08 -35.80
CA LEU A 594 -12.81 14.40 -37.10
C LEU A 594 -14.06 14.82 -37.89
N HIS A 595 -14.82 15.81 -37.42
CA HIS A 595 -16.10 16.26 -37.98
C HIS A 595 -17.20 15.18 -38.04
N LYS A 596 -17.09 14.13 -37.22
CA LYS A 596 -18.08 13.05 -37.07
C LYS A 596 -19.14 13.42 -36.02
N ASN A 597 -19.84 14.53 -36.24
CA ASN A 597 -20.67 15.19 -35.23
C ASN A 597 -21.75 14.29 -34.62
N ASN A 598 -22.45 13.49 -35.42
CA ASN A 598 -23.50 12.59 -34.91
C ASN A 598 -22.92 11.50 -33.99
N SER A 599 -21.74 10.97 -34.32
CA SER A 599 -21.04 9.99 -33.48
C SER A 599 -20.55 10.64 -32.18
N ALA A 600 -19.97 11.83 -32.28
CA ALA A 600 -19.50 12.59 -31.12
C ALA A 600 -20.62 12.89 -30.13
N GLU A 601 -21.76 13.38 -30.63
CA GLU A 601 -22.96 13.65 -29.82
C GLU A 601 -23.42 12.39 -29.07
N LYS A 602 -23.51 11.25 -29.76
CA LYS A 602 -23.85 9.96 -29.13
C LYS A 602 -22.85 9.59 -28.05
N SER A 603 -21.54 9.72 -28.31
CA SER A 603 -20.48 9.42 -27.35
C SER A 603 -20.56 10.30 -26.10
N TYR A 604 -20.80 11.60 -26.25
CA TYR A 604 -21.00 12.52 -25.11
C TYR A 604 -22.23 12.16 -24.28
N TYR A 605 -23.37 11.86 -24.91
CA TYR A 605 -24.56 11.44 -24.18
C TYR A 605 -24.37 10.10 -23.45
N THR A 606 -23.64 9.15 -24.04
CA THR A 606 -23.27 7.91 -23.35
C THR A 606 -22.35 8.20 -22.15
N ALA A 607 -21.36 9.07 -22.28
CA ALA A 607 -20.54 9.50 -21.14
C ALA A 607 -21.40 10.08 -19.99
N LEU A 608 -22.37 10.94 -20.32
CA LEU A 608 -23.30 11.55 -19.37
C LEU A 608 -24.30 10.56 -18.76
N LYS A 609 -24.66 9.49 -19.48
CA LYS A 609 -25.46 8.38 -18.97
C LYS A 609 -24.73 7.64 -17.85
N HIS A 610 -23.44 7.36 -18.02
CA HIS A 610 -22.63 6.67 -17.01
C HIS A 610 -22.17 7.61 -15.88
N ARG A 611 -21.93 8.90 -16.17
CA ARG A 611 -21.57 9.92 -15.19
C ARG A 611 -22.45 11.17 -15.33
N LYS A 612 -23.52 11.23 -14.53
CA LYS A 612 -24.49 12.34 -14.55
C LYS A 612 -23.88 13.71 -14.21
N ARG A 613 -22.97 13.75 -13.23
CA ARG A 613 -22.23 14.97 -12.85
C ARG A 613 -20.88 14.99 -13.57
N TYR A 614 -20.85 15.57 -14.77
CA TYR A 614 -19.66 15.64 -15.61
C TYR A 614 -19.59 16.98 -16.36
N PRO A 615 -19.27 18.08 -15.67
CA PRO A 615 -19.34 19.43 -16.23
C PRO A 615 -18.44 19.61 -17.46
N ASP A 616 -17.24 19.03 -17.46
CA ASP A 616 -16.31 19.12 -18.60
C ASP A 616 -16.87 18.42 -19.86
N CYS A 617 -17.68 17.36 -19.69
CA CYS A 617 -18.35 16.70 -20.81
C CYS A 617 -19.41 17.60 -21.44
N TYR A 618 -20.19 18.32 -20.62
CA TYR A 618 -21.15 19.31 -21.11
C TYR A 618 -20.45 20.50 -21.77
N TYR A 619 -19.31 20.95 -21.23
CA TYR A 619 -18.49 21.98 -21.85
C TYR A 619 -18.00 21.57 -23.24
N ASN A 620 -17.45 20.37 -23.38
CA ASN A 620 -16.99 19.84 -24.67
C ASN A 620 -18.14 19.62 -25.67
N LEU A 621 -19.31 19.16 -25.20
CA LEU A 621 -20.52 19.07 -26.01
C LEU A 621 -20.97 20.46 -26.50
N GLY A 622 -20.90 21.48 -25.64
CA GLY A 622 -21.21 22.87 -25.99
C GLY A 622 -20.27 23.45 -27.03
N ASN A 623 -18.96 23.17 -26.93
CA ASN A 623 -17.97 23.57 -27.94
C ASN A 623 -18.27 22.91 -29.30
N MET A 624 -18.58 21.61 -29.31
CA MET A 624 -18.98 20.91 -30.54
C MET A 624 -20.24 21.54 -31.16
N TYR A 625 -21.28 21.83 -30.38
CA TYR A 625 -22.49 22.49 -30.91
C TYR A 625 -22.22 23.91 -31.42
N LEU A 626 -21.30 24.63 -30.78
CA LEU A 626 -20.85 25.95 -31.23
C LEU A 626 -20.19 25.86 -32.60
N GLU A 627 -19.29 24.90 -32.82
CA GLU A 627 -18.66 24.64 -34.13
C GLU A 627 -19.68 24.24 -35.21
N MET A 628 -20.76 23.56 -34.84
CA MET A 628 -21.86 23.23 -35.74
C MET A 628 -22.82 24.39 -36.02
N GLY A 629 -22.65 25.54 -35.36
CA GLY A 629 -23.59 26.68 -35.42
C GLY A 629 -24.92 26.45 -34.69
N LYS A 630 -25.05 25.39 -33.87
CA LYS A 630 -26.24 25.08 -33.08
C LYS A 630 -26.26 25.88 -31.76
N ASN A 631 -26.37 27.20 -31.88
CA ASN A 631 -26.17 28.15 -30.78
C ASN A 631 -27.03 27.87 -29.53
N GLN A 632 -28.32 27.55 -29.70
CA GLN A 632 -29.21 27.26 -28.57
C GLN A 632 -28.78 26.02 -27.77
N LEU A 633 -28.36 24.95 -28.46
CA LEU A 633 -27.87 23.74 -27.81
C LEU A 633 -26.53 23.99 -27.12
N ALA A 634 -25.65 24.79 -27.72
CA ALA A 634 -24.39 25.19 -27.10
C ALA A 634 -24.61 25.95 -25.79
N ILE A 635 -25.52 26.94 -25.78
CA ILE A 635 -25.91 27.67 -24.56
C ILE A 635 -26.44 26.71 -23.49
N GLN A 636 -27.34 25.80 -23.87
CA GLN A 636 -27.90 24.82 -22.93
C GLN A 636 -26.81 23.90 -22.33
N ALA A 637 -25.88 23.43 -23.15
CA ALA A 637 -24.77 22.60 -22.71
C ALA A 637 -23.84 23.37 -21.76
N PHE A 638 -23.43 24.60 -22.09
CA PHE A 638 -22.64 25.44 -21.19
C PHE A 638 -23.38 25.74 -19.87
N ARG A 639 -24.69 25.99 -19.93
CA ARG A 639 -25.53 26.20 -18.74
C ARG A 639 -25.57 24.98 -17.83
N ASN A 640 -25.66 23.78 -18.41
CA ASN A 640 -25.58 22.52 -17.64
C ASN A 640 -24.20 22.34 -16.99
N ALA A 641 -23.11 22.67 -17.70
CA ALA A 641 -21.76 22.64 -17.13
C ALA A 641 -21.64 23.56 -15.91
N THR A 642 -22.12 24.80 -16.02
CA THR A 642 -22.01 25.80 -14.95
C THR A 642 -22.97 25.53 -13.78
N GLN A 643 -24.13 24.93 -14.02
CA GLN A 643 -25.00 24.45 -12.93
C GLN A 643 -24.34 23.36 -12.09
N GLN A 644 -23.57 22.46 -12.73
CA GLN A 644 -22.88 21.38 -12.02
C GLN A 644 -21.57 21.83 -11.35
N LYS A 645 -20.92 22.83 -11.94
CA LYS A 645 -19.67 23.44 -11.50
C LYS A 645 -19.74 24.97 -11.65
N PRO A 646 -20.24 25.69 -10.63
CA PRO A 646 -20.44 27.14 -10.70
C PRO A 646 -19.16 27.95 -10.94
N ASP A 647 -17.99 27.42 -10.61
CA ASP A 647 -16.66 28.01 -10.84
C ASP A 647 -16.06 27.69 -12.23
N HIS A 648 -16.82 27.07 -13.14
CA HIS A 648 -16.32 26.67 -14.46
C HIS A 648 -16.15 27.87 -15.43
N VAL A 649 -15.04 28.60 -15.28
CA VAL A 649 -14.69 29.83 -16.02
C VAL A 649 -14.89 29.69 -17.54
N ASN A 650 -14.37 28.63 -18.17
CA ASN A 650 -14.42 28.49 -19.62
C ASN A 650 -15.85 28.34 -20.19
N ALA A 651 -16.75 27.70 -19.45
CA ALA A 651 -18.14 27.49 -19.89
C ALA A 651 -18.93 28.79 -19.76
N TRP A 652 -18.74 29.53 -18.67
CA TRP A 652 -19.28 30.88 -18.52
C TRP A 652 -18.77 31.82 -19.62
N GLY A 653 -17.46 31.86 -19.85
CA GLY A 653 -16.84 32.69 -20.86
C GLY A 653 -17.38 32.40 -22.26
N ASN A 654 -17.39 31.13 -22.68
CA ASN A 654 -17.92 30.73 -23.99
C ASN A 654 -19.42 31.06 -24.14
N MET A 655 -20.21 30.92 -23.08
CA MET A 655 -21.63 31.27 -23.09
C MET A 655 -21.86 32.78 -23.25
N VAL A 656 -21.11 33.63 -22.52
CA VAL A 656 -21.18 35.10 -22.66
C VAL A 656 -20.77 35.53 -24.06
N ILE A 657 -19.64 35.03 -24.56
CA ILE A 657 -19.13 35.34 -25.90
C ILE A 657 -20.14 34.91 -26.97
N LEU A 658 -20.72 33.72 -26.84
CA LEU A 658 -21.72 33.23 -27.78
C LEU A 658 -22.97 34.12 -27.80
N LEU A 659 -23.53 34.46 -26.63
CA LEU A 659 -24.70 35.34 -26.51
C LEU A 659 -24.44 36.73 -27.11
N ASP A 660 -23.24 37.28 -26.88
CA ASP A 660 -22.80 38.55 -27.47
C ASP A 660 -22.70 38.46 -29.01
N ASN A 661 -22.09 37.39 -29.53
CA ASN A 661 -21.91 37.18 -30.97
C ASN A 661 -23.24 37.02 -31.72
N ILE A 662 -24.27 36.44 -31.10
CA ILE A 662 -25.61 36.32 -31.69
C ILE A 662 -26.51 37.54 -31.44
N GLY A 663 -25.98 38.61 -30.82
CA GLY A 663 -26.69 39.87 -30.58
C GLY A 663 -27.62 39.88 -29.36
N LEU A 664 -27.64 38.82 -28.54
CA LEU A 664 -28.42 38.76 -27.30
C LEU A 664 -27.65 39.40 -26.14
N THR A 665 -27.25 40.67 -26.31
CA THR A 665 -26.34 41.37 -25.38
C THR A 665 -26.92 41.52 -23.97
N THR A 666 -28.23 41.63 -23.81
CA THR A 666 -28.89 41.74 -22.49
C THR A 666 -28.78 40.44 -21.70
N GLU A 667 -28.97 39.29 -22.36
CA GLU A 667 -28.76 37.98 -21.74
C GLU A 667 -27.27 37.72 -21.48
N ALA A 668 -26.39 38.13 -22.40
CA ALA A 668 -24.94 38.04 -22.21
C ALA A 668 -24.49 38.80 -20.94
N GLU A 669 -25.03 39.99 -20.69
CA GLU A 669 -24.77 40.76 -19.47
C GLU A 669 -25.28 40.04 -18.23
N LYS A 670 -26.52 39.53 -18.25
CA LYS A 670 -27.12 38.81 -17.13
C LYS A 670 -26.28 37.59 -16.75
N VAL A 671 -25.91 36.79 -17.76
CA VAL A 671 -25.03 35.62 -17.60
C VAL A 671 -23.65 36.02 -17.09
N GLY A 672 -23.05 37.09 -17.62
CA GLY A 672 -21.75 37.57 -17.16
C GLY A 672 -21.79 38.05 -15.71
N LYS A 673 -22.83 38.80 -15.32
CA LYS A 673 -23.03 39.24 -13.92
C LYS A 673 -23.25 38.05 -12.99
N GLU A 674 -23.99 37.03 -13.42
CA GLU A 674 -24.16 35.78 -12.68
C GLU A 674 -22.83 35.02 -12.51
N ALA A 675 -22.05 34.86 -13.57
CA ALA A 675 -20.75 34.19 -13.52
C ALA A 675 -19.80 34.84 -12.48
N LEU A 676 -19.81 36.18 -12.41
CA LEU A 676 -19.00 36.94 -11.45
C LEU A 676 -19.43 36.78 -9.98
N GLN A 677 -20.64 36.29 -9.70
CA GLN A 677 -21.04 35.93 -8.33
C GLN A 677 -20.28 34.70 -7.82
N TYR A 678 -19.85 33.82 -8.73
CA TYR A 678 -19.13 32.60 -8.40
C TYR A 678 -17.62 32.72 -8.57
N ASN A 679 -17.17 33.41 -9.62
CA ASN A 679 -15.75 33.54 -9.92
C ASN A 679 -15.46 34.90 -10.60
N SER A 680 -14.57 35.70 -10.00
CA SER A 680 -14.14 37.00 -10.54
C SER A 680 -12.89 36.90 -11.42
N ASP A 681 -12.78 35.85 -12.23
CA ASP A 681 -11.65 35.63 -13.15
C ASP A 681 -11.51 36.81 -14.15
N PRO A 682 -10.27 37.26 -14.47
CA PRO A 682 -10.04 38.39 -15.37
C PRO A 682 -10.68 38.21 -16.76
N SER A 683 -10.76 36.98 -17.28
CA SER A 683 -11.37 36.69 -18.58
C SER A 683 -12.89 36.92 -18.58
N LEU A 684 -13.57 36.59 -17.47
CA LEU A 684 -15.02 36.82 -17.32
C LEU A 684 -15.33 38.30 -17.17
N LEU A 685 -14.53 39.02 -16.38
CA LEU A 685 -14.62 40.48 -16.26
C LEU A 685 -14.41 41.15 -17.63
N PHE A 686 -13.39 40.74 -18.37
CA PHE A 686 -13.12 41.24 -19.71
C PHE A 686 -14.30 40.98 -20.66
N ASN A 687 -14.84 39.76 -20.69
CA ASN A 687 -15.98 39.42 -21.54
C ASN A 687 -17.22 40.25 -21.19
N LEU A 688 -17.55 40.41 -19.89
CA LEU A 688 -18.67 41.24 -19.46
C LEU A 688 -18.45 42.72 -19.80
N ALA A 689 -17.22 43.23 -19.63
CA ALA A 689 -16.92 44.63 -19.92
C ALA A 689 -17.11 44.95 -21.41
N ASN A 690 -16.71 44.03 -22.30
CA ASN A 690 -16.98 44.15 -23.74
C ASN A 690 -18.49 44.22 -24.03
N VAL A 691 -19.30 43.36 -23.41
CA VAL A 691 -20.77 43.36 -23.56
C VAL A 691 -21.38 44.68 -23.09
N LEU A 692 -20.99 45.17 -21.90
CA LEU A 692 -21.47 46.45 -21.36
C LEU A 692 -21.08 47.63 -22.27
N GLY A 693 -19.86 47.62 -22.81
CA GLY A 693 -19.39 48.63 -23.75
C GLY A 693 -20.17 48.62 -25.06
N LYS A 694 -20.62 47.45 -25.53
CA LYS A 694 -21.49 47.32 -26.70
C LYS A 694 -22.88 47.88 -26.49
N GLN A 695 -23.41 47.78 -25.27
CA GLN A 695 -24.69 48.38 -24.87
C GLN A 695 -24.60 49.87 -24.51
N ASP A 696 -23.46 50.54 -24.77
CA ASP A 696 -23.20 51.94 -24.41
C ASP A 696 -23.27 52.24 -22.89
N LYS A 697 -23.18 51.21 -22.03
CA LYS A 697 -23.04 51.33 -20.57
C LYS A 697 -21.59 51.65 -20.19
N PHE A 698 -21.08 52.76 -20.73
CA PHE A 698 -19.64 53.05 -20.74
C PHE A 698 -19.01 53.16 -19.34
N LYS A 699 -19.70 53.79 -18.38
CA LYS A 699 -19.22 53.93 -17.00
C LYS A 699 -19.08 52.57 -16.29
N GLU A 700 -20.09 51.71 -16.41
CA GLU A 700 -20.04 50.37 -15.84
C GLU A 700 -18.95 49.52 -16.52
N SER A 701 -18.87 49.58 -17.85
CA SER A 701 -17.85 48.87 -18.62
C SER A 701 -16.42 49.29 -18.21
N GLU A 702 -16.16 50.59 -18.04
CA GLU A 702 -14.86 51.12 -17.58
C GLU A 702 -14.47 50.52 -16.22
N VAL A 703 -15.39 50.52 -15.25
CA VAL A 703 -15.14 49.94 -13.92
C VAL A 703 -14.78 48.46 -14.01
N VAL A 704 -15.50 47.68 -14.82
CA VAL A 704 -15.26 46.25 -14.97
C VAL A 704 -13.94 45.98 -15.71
N PHE A 705 -13.61 46.73 -16.76
CA PHE A 705 -12.32 46.63 -17.45
C PHE A 705 -11.15 46.93 -16.54
N LEU A 706 -11.21 48.01 -15.75
CA LEU A 706 -10.15 48.38 -14.83
C LEU A 706 -9.93 47.30 -13.76
N LYS A 707 -11.01 46.66 -13.28
CA LYS A 707 -10.92 45.51 -12.38
C LYS A 707 -10.23 44.31 -13.05
N ALA A 708 -10.55 44.00 -14.31
CA ALA A 708 -9.91 42.93 -15.07
C ALA A 708 -8.40 43.21 -15.26
N ILE A 709 -8.04 44.43 -15.63
CA ILE A 709 -6.66 44.88 -15.85
C ILE A 709 -5.85 44.87 -14.54
N GLN A 710 -6.47 45.27 -13.42
CA GLN A 710 -5.80 45.24 -12.12
C GLN A 710 -5.36 43.81 -11.74
N GLN A 711 -6.14 42.80 -12.15
CA GLN A 711 -5.83 41.39 -11.91
C GLN A 711 -4.90 40.79 -12.98
N SER A 712 -4.93 41.31 -14.21
CA SER A 712 -4.10 40.85 -15.33
C SER A 712 -3.38 42.04 -16.01
N ASN A 713 -2.36 42.58 -15.32
CA ASN A 713 -1.71 43.84 -15.70
C ASN A 713 -0.79 43.76 -16.94
N LYS A 714 -0.70 42.60 -17.60
CA LYS A 714 0.16 42.37 -18.77
C LYS A 714 -0.59 41.91 -20.03
N ASP A 715 -1.92 41.81 -20.02
CA ASP A 715 -2.67 41.43 -21.22
C ASP A 715 -2.92 42.66 -22.12
N SER A 716 -2.15 42.76 -23.21
CA SER A 716 -2.24 43.85 -24.19
C SER A 716 -3.65 44.00 -24.79
N ARG A 717 -4.40 42.89 -24.90
CA ARG A 717 -5.77 42.85 -25.46
C ARG A 717 -6.77 43.58 -24.56
N MET A 718 -6.58 43.52 -23.24
CA MET A 718 -7.44 44.23 -22.29
C MET A 718 -7.33 45.74 -22.44
N TYR A 719 -6.10 46.25 -22.60
CA TYR A 719 -5.85 47.66 -22.87
C TYR A 719 -6.35 48.08 -24.26
N ALA A 720 -6.19 47.24 -25.28
CA ALA A 720 -6.70 47.50 -26.61
C ALA A 720 -8.22 47.68 -26.61
N ASN A 721 -8.96 46.78 -25.98
CA ASN A 721 -10.43 46.86 -25.92
C ASN A 721 -10.92 47.98 -24.98
N LEU A 722 -10.19 48.32 -23.91
CA LEU A 722 -10.46 49.53 -23.13
C LEU A 722 -10.30 50.79 -23.98
N GLY A 723 -9.30 50.84 -24.87
CA GLY A 723 -9.18 51.89 -25.87
C GLY A 723 -10.37 51.95 -26.82
N VAL A 724 -10.88 50.80 -27.28
CA VAL A 724 -12.12 50.73 -28.10
C VAL A 724 -13.32 51.28 -27.34
N LEU A 725 -13.46 50.96 -26.06
CA LEU A 725 -14.50 51.52 -25.19
C LEU A 725 -14.41 53.06 -25.14
N TYR A 726 -13.23 53.61 -24.83
CA TYR A 726 -13.03 55.05 -24.74
C TYR A 726 -13.23 55.77 -26.08
N HIS A 727 -12.81 55.15 -27.18
CA HIS A 727 -13.04 55.67 -28.52
C HIS A 727 -14.55 55.76 -28.80
N ARG A 728 -15.33 54.70 -28.50
CA ARG A 728 -16.79 54.72 -28.65
C ARG A 728 -17.49 55.75 -27.75
N TRP A 729 -16.98 55.92 -26.53
CA TRP A 729 -17.51 56.89 -25.57
C TRP A 729 -17.13 58.35 -25.92
N GLY A 730 -16.15 58.57 -26.80
CA GLY A 730 -15.65 59.90 -27.15
C GLY A 730 -14.58 60.46 -26.19
N LYS A 731 -14.07 59.65 -25.25
CA LYS A 731 -12.94 60.01 -24.39
C LYS A 731 -11.61 59.81 -25.14
N PHE A 732 -11.35 60.62 -26.16
CA PHE A 732 -10.25 60.38 -27.11
C PHE A 732 -8.85 60.34 -26.45
N GLU A 733 -8.56 61.22 -25.49
CA GLU A 733 -7.26 61.21 -24.77
C GLU A 733 -7.05 59.90 -23.99
N ALA A 734 -8.09 59.42 -23.30
CA ALA A 734 -8.05 58.15 -22.58
C ALA A 734 -7.90 56.97 -23.57
N ALA A 735 -8.54 57.04 -24.74
CA ALA A 735 -8.40 56.06 -25.80
C ALA A 735 -6.96 55.98 -26.33
N VAL A 736 -6.34 57.15 -26.61
CA VAL A 736 -4.93 57.24 -27.02
C VAL A 736 -4.02 56.60 -25.97
N LYS A 737 -4.22 56.93 -24.70
CA LYS A 737 -3.42 56.36 -23.60
C LYS A 737 -3.55 54.84 -23.56
N ALA A 738 -4.77 54.31 -23.59
CA ALA A 738 -5.04 52.87 -23.55
C ALA A 738 -4.45 52.12 -24.75
N TYR A 739 -4.62 52.63 -25.97
CA TYR A 739 -4.03 52.05 -27.18
C TYR A 739 -2.49 52.10 -27.16
N THR A 740 -1.91 53.20 -26.67
CA THR A 740 -0.45 53.32 -26.53
C THR A 740 0.09 52.30 -25.54
N THR A 741 -0.56 52.12 -24.39
CA THR A 741 -0.20 51.08 -23.42
C THR A 741 -0.32 49.67 -24.03
N ALA A 742 -1.40 49.40 -24.79
CA ALA A 742 -1.56 48.12 -25.47
C ALA A 742 -0.42 47.83 -26.46
N LEU A 743 0.00 48.83 -27.24
CA LEU A 743 1.09 48.70 -28.21
C LEU A 743 2.49 48.66 -27.57
N GLN A 744 2.66 49.23 -26.37
CA GLN A 744 3.87 49.06 -25.57
C GLN A 744 4.02 47.61 -25.08
N LEU A 745 2.90 46.97 -24.72
CA LEU A 745 2.88 45.57 -24.30
C LEU A 745 3.01 44.61 -25.49
N ASP A 746 2.36 44.94 -26.61
CA ASP A 746 2.43 44.15 -27.84
C ASP A 746 2.41 45.04 -29.10
N PRO A 747 3.58 45.32 -29.70
CA PRO A 747 3.69 46.12 -30.91
C PRO A 747 3.08 45.49 -32.17
N SER A 748 2.69 44.21 -32.14
CA SER A 748 2.14 43.48 -33.30
C SER A 748 0.65 43.69 -33.53
N LEU A 749 -0.05 44.39 -32.63
CA LEU A 749 -1.51 44.62 -32.70
C LEU A 749 -1.90 45.64 -33.79
N ASP A 750 -1.95 45.22 -35.05
CA ASP A 750 -2.22 46.10 -36.19
C ASP A 750 -3.61 46.78 -36.14
N THR A 751 -4.64 46.07 -35.70
CA THR A 751 -5.98 46.66 -35.47
C THR A 751 -5.95 47.78 -34.43
N THR A 752 -5.08 47.67 -33.43
CA THR A 752 -4.90 48.70 -32.40
C THR A 752 -4.18 49.93 -32.96
N LYS A 753 -3.17 49.73 -33.83
CA LYS A 753 -2.50 50.84 -34.55
C LYS A 753 -3.49 51.61 -35.42
N ASP A 754 -4.34 50.90 -36.16
CA ASP A 754 -5.34 51.53 -37.02
C ASP A 754 -6.40 52.28 -36.21
N ASN A 755 -6.88 51.69 -35.12
CA ASN A 755 -7.78 52.37 -34.19
C ASN A 755 -7.15 53.64 -33.59
N LEU A 756 -5.86 53.60 -33.22
CA LEU A 756 -5.13 54.76 -32.72
C LEU A 756 -5.02 55.87 -33.77
N ARG A 757 -4.69 55.53 -35.03
CA ARG A 757 -4.68 56.48 -36.16
C ARG A 757 -6.05 57.12 -36.37
N MET A 758 -7.13 56.33 -36.27
CA MET A 758 -8.50 56.84 -36.40
C MET A 758 -8.86 57.83 -35.29
N VAL A 759 -8.45 57.56 -34.05
CA VAL A 759 -8.66 58.50 -32.92
C VAL A 759 -7.91 59.80 -33.14
N HIS A 760 -6.63 59.76 -33.53
CA HIS A 760 -5.86 60.97 -33.83
C HIS A 760 -6.52 61.82 -34.92
N ARG A 761 -6.95 61.21 -36.02
CA ARG A 761 -7.68 61.93 -37.10
C ARG A 761 -8.98 62.58 -36.60
N LYS A 762 -9.69 61.95 -35.67
CA LYS A 762 -10.91 62.52 -35.06
C LYS A 762 -10.58 63.68 -34.13
N MET A 763 -9.53 63.58 -33.33
CA MET A 763 -9.07 64.66 -32.46
C MET A 763 -8.64 65.89 -33.26
N GLU A 764 -7.86 65.70 -34.34
CA GLU A 764 -7.45 66.79 -35.24
C GLU A 764 -8.65 67.47 -35.91
N LYS A 765 -9.66 66.70 -36.33
CA LYS A 765 -10.90 67.27 -36.90
C LYS A 765 -11.71 68.04 -35.87
N ALA A 766 -11.73 67.59 -34.61
CA ALA A 766 -12.43 68.27 -33.52
C ALA A 766 -11.72 69.56 -33.07
N GLN A 767 -10.41 69.68 -33.26
CA GLN A 767 -9.63 70.89 -32.98
C GLN A 767 -9.71 71.94 -34.11
N ARG A 768 -10.16 71.56 -35.31
CA ARG A 768 -10.33 72.44 -36.48
C ARG A 768 -11.76 72.99 -36.65
N LYS A 769 -12.69 72.57 -35.80
CA LYS A 769 -14.05 73.11 -35.66
C LYS A 769 -14.14 73.88 -34.36
#